data_AF-A0A1Y3EA17-F1
#
_entry.id   AF-A0A1Y3EA17-F1
#
_cell.length_a   1.000
_cell.length_b   1.000
_cell.length_c   1.000
_cell.angle_alpha   90.00
_cell.angle_beta   90.00
_cell.angle_gamma   90.00
#
_symmetry.space_group_name_H-M   'P 1'
#
loop_
_entity.id
_entity.type
_entity.pdbx_description
1 polymer ?
#
loop_
_entity_poly.entity_id
_entity_poly.type
_entity_poly.pdbx_seq_one_letter_code
_entity_poly.pdbx_strand_id
1 'polypeptide(L)'
;MKRGQVRLHYNLGSGAATLVTPRKYNDGQYHRVHVKRDGQQAVLSVGMTDTVKGSSPGKMSHLDVTDEYYVGGVFSSVLPANSPVIRQSFHGCIERMQINGYHVNLNRHLQAYFAEPGCPNRPIRSVAFDRPGSSVKFNSLTWNANVELSFKFRTMLANTWLLLISDDIAANTLSVAVQNGFVVLKSKSLGSSEHVVKIDAQNFADGIWHYVSISRIGSEIKLDMDDLFTNSVYMEPLGVYAQSDSTLHLGAIPISDAQFQNMSTFVGCIGDVTYNGRMLNFADSERYGEYISFNICPEDLFPSAEQIAALLPDSDQDVSMTFTTIGMMTEKGQFSFTLYLSNLYFIFLAVPAVDTCALPLKPIKHAPCGGNCFRFGTESNSRLEFQSLVSPIDARAEFSLELRANTFNGLVLYASDKKKDYIALYLKDGKLVYEYDSGSGSVSLQSKQSILDYQWHYVKLYRDGRDGQLWIDDILQAEGKSPGLTTRIDLQRPFYIGGLPNEEFRSAKKQHPTLLSDVAAVFSGCMRNILLNNVPMGDASNSVGIYPCDNEFERGIFFGEQHGYFVLDNDFMIESKLSFSFEIKPRTKNAVLFVIASGDGSEFITLQMVDGVVMLSVEHEQQAGQRLKLPMKSNSALCDGHWHSIRVLKVKNFVTIGVDGINAHMQLKKQKGDHFMEEKKHTLYVGGLPENFSSIGLLMRGKHVYNL
;
A
#
# COMPACT_ATOMS: atom_id res chain seq x y z
N MET A 1 4.13 -9.65 -17.53
CA MET A 1 3.23 -10.83 -17.64
C MET A 1 1.79 -10.36 -17.70
N LYS A 2 0.90 -10.98 -18.49
CA LYS A 2 -0.55 -10.66 -18.51
C LYS A 2 -1.35 -11.94 -18.27
N ARG A 3 -2.29 -11.95 -17.33
CA ARG A 3 -3.12 -13.13 -16.99
C ARG A 3 -2.26 -14.39 -16.76
N GLY A 4 -1.12 -14.23 -16.07
CA GLY A 4 -0.16 -15.31 -15.82
C GLY A 4 0.79 -15.66 -16.98
N GLN A 5 0.51 -15.25 -18.22
CA GLN A 5 1.36 -15.56 -19.37
C GLN A 5 2.56 -14.61 -19.47
N VAL A 6 3.72 -15.15 -19.86
CA VAL A 6 4.92 -14.36 -20.17
C VAL A 6 4.80 -13.83 -21.60
N ARG A 7 5.09 -12.54 -21.77
CA ARG A 7 4.95 -11.84 -23.04
C ARG A 7 6.23 -11.09 -23.37
N LEU A 8 6.69 -11.22 -24.61
CA LEU A 8 7.77 -10.41 -25.17
C LEU A 8 7.18 -9.46 -26.21
N HIS A 9 7.39 -8.17 -26.00
CA HIS A 9 7.05 -7.12 -26.96
C HIS A 9 8.33 -6.49 -27.46
N TYR A 10 8.49 -6.37 -28.78
CA TYR A 10 9.64 -5.68 -29.37
C TYR A 10 9.26 -5.02 -30.69
N ASN A 11 9.86 -3.86 -30.98
CA ASN A 11 9.64 -3.08 -32.19
C ASN A 11 11.00 -2.58 -32.66
N LEU A 12 11.37 -2.89 -33.91
CA LEU A 12 12.63 -2.47 -34.53
C LEU A 12 12.46 -1.18 -35.34
N GLY A 13 11.31 -0.52 -35.18
CA GLY A 13 10.90 0.75 -35.80
C GLY A 13 9.94 0.60 -37.00
N SER A 14 9.81 -0.61 -37.57
CA SER A 14 8.87 -0.90 -38.68
C SER A 14 7.61 -1.66 -38.24
N GLY A 15 7.38 -1.74 -36.93
CA GLY A 15 6.17 -2.30 -36.33
C GLY A 15 6.47 -3.28 -35.20
N ALA A 16 5.51 -3.42 -34.28
CA ALA A 16 5.68 -4.22 -33.07
C ALA A 16 5.33 -5.69 -33.31
N ALA A 17 6.14 -6.59 -32.76
CA ALA A 17 5.84 -7.99 -32.59
C ALA A 17 5.55 -8.31 -31.12
N THR A 18 4.64 -9.26 -30.90
CA THR A 18 4.28 -9.78 -29.58
C THR A 18 4.35 -11.29 -29.58
N LEU A 19 5.16 -11.87 -28.70
CA LEU A 19 5.19 -13.31 -28.42
C LEU A 19 4.53 -13.56 -27.06
N VAL A 20 3.67 -14.58 -26.98
CA VAL A 20 2.91 -14.92 -25.77
C VAL A 20 3.07 -16.41 -25.50
N THR A 21 3.47 -16.78 -24.29
CA THR A 21 3.55 -18.19 -23.89
C THR A 21 2.15 -18.83 -23.82
N PRO A 22 2.00 -20.12 -24.16
CA PRO A 22 0.71 -20.80 -24.08
C PRO A 22 0.28 -21.01 -22.62
N ARG A 23 1.23 -21.30 -21.71
CA ARG A 23 0.96 -21.52 -20.29
C ARG A 23 1.12 -20.26 -19.42
N LYS A 24 0.57 -20.35 -18.21
CA LYS A 24 0.64 -19.36 -17.12
C LYS A 24 1.77 -19.74 -16.15
N TYR A 25 2.43 -18.74 -15.58
CA TYR A 25 3.66 -18.87 -14.77
C TYR A 25 3.61 -18.02 -13.47
N ASN A 26 2.42 -17.68 -13.00
CA ASN A 26 2.17 -16.93 -11.77
C ASN A 26 1.76 -17.87 -10.61
N ASP A 27 2.48 -18.98 -10.48
CA ASP A 27 2.25 -20.08 -9.54
C ASP A 27 3.08 -19.98 -8.26
N GLY A 28 3.84 -18.89 -8.09
CA GLY A 28 4.74 -18.68 -6.95
C GLY A 28 6.05 -19.48 -7.01
N GLN A 29 6.30 -20.20 -8.10
CA GLN A 29 7.53 -20.97 -8.30
C GLN A 29 8.54 -20.20 -9.17
N TYR A 30 9.82 -20.58 -9.06
CA TYR A 30 10.87 -20.02 -9.91
C TYR A 30 10.76 -20.52 -11.35
N HIS A 31 10.62 -19.58 -12.30
CA HIS A 31 10.62 -19.87 -13.73
C HIS A 31 11.79 -19.20 -14.44
N ARG A 32 12.53 -19.97 -15.24
CA ARG A 32 13.59 -19.42 -16.09
C ARG A 32 12.99 -18.89 -17.39
N VAL A 33 13.07 -17.58 -17.60
CA VAL A 33 12.70 -16.92 -18.86
C VAL A 33 13.97 -16.64 -19.66
N HIS A 34 13.98 -17.06 -20.92
CA HIS A 34 15.09 -16.82 -21.85
C HIS A 34 14.60 -16.23 -23.16
N VAL A 35 15.21 -15.13 -23.59
CA VAL A 35 14.91 -14.41 -24.83
C VAL A 35 16.17 -14.34 -25.67
N LYS A 36 16.08 -14.80 -26.93
CA LYS A 36 17.12 -14.64 -27.94
C LYS A 36 16.54 -13.90 -29.14
N ARG A 37 17.24 -12.88 -29.62
CA ARG A 37 16.88 -12.16 -30.85
C ARG A 37 18.05 -12.19 -31.83
N ASP A 38 17.77 -12.49 -33.09
CA ASP A 38 18.71 -12.41 -34.20
C ASP A 38 18.04 -11.64 -35.35
N GLY A 39 18.54 -10.42 -35.59
CA GLY A 39 17.89 -9.46 -36.48
C GLY A 39 16.41 -9.26 -36.14
N GLN A 40 15.53 -9.57 -37.09
CA GLN A 40 14.08 -9.43 -36.92
C GLN A 40 13.45 -10.56 -36.09
N GLN A 41 14.10 -11.72 -36.01
CA GLN A 41 13.53 -12.90 -35.39
C GLN A 41 13.84 -12.93 -33.89
N ALA A 42 12.83 -13.24 -33.08
CA ALA A 42 12.98 -13.47 -31.66
C ALA A 42 12.40 -14.83 -31.25
N VAL A 43 13.03 -15.41 -30.24
CA VAL A 43 12.62 -16.63 -29.56
C VAL A 43 12.45 -16.30 -28.08
N LEU A 44 11.24 -16.54 -27.57
CA LEU A 44 10.92 -16.49 -26.15
C LEU A 44 10.77 -17.93 -25.64
N SER A 45 11.46 -18.27 -24.56
CA SER A 45 11.36 -19.59 -23.93
C SER A 45 11.19 -19.49 -22.42
N VAL A 46 10.35 -20.34 -21.84
CA VAL A 46 10.13 -20.43 -20.39
C VAL A 46 10.25 -21.88 -19.92
N GLY A 47 11.08 -22.11 -18.89
CA GLY A 47 11.30 -23.43 -18.31
C GLY A 47 11.85 -24.47 -19.30
N MET A 48 12.51 -24.02 -20.38
CA MET A 48 13.03 -24.83 -21.50
C MET A 48 11.99 -25.68 -22.26
N THR A 49 10.69 -25.51 -21.99
CA THR A 49 9.62 -26.35 -22.55
C THR A 49 8.69 -25.58 -23.46
N ASP A 50 8.24 -24.39 -23.03
CA ASP A 50 7.45 -23.51 -23.91
C ASP A 50 8.39 -22.62 -24.70
N THR A 51 8.40 -22.79 -26.02
CA THR A 51 9.17 -21.96 -26.95
C THR A 51 8.24 -21.33 -27.97
N VAL A 52 8.27 -19.99 -28.04
CA VAL A 52 7.47 -19.20 -28.97
C VAL A 52 8.42 -18.39 -29.83
N LYS A 53 8.22 -18.45 -31.15
CA LYS A 53 9.01 -17.73 -32.14
C LYS A 53 8.15 -16.71 -32.88
N GLY A 54 8.76 -15.63 -33.32
CA GLY A 54 8.13 -14.70 -34.26
C GLY A 54 9.10 -13.62 -34.72
N SER A 55 8.64 -12.75 -35.61
CA SER A 55 9.46 -11.73 -36.25
C SER A 55 8.80 -10.35 -36.16
N SER A 56 9.58 -9.31 -35.93
CA SER A 56 9.12 -7.92 -36.11
C SER A 56 8.83 -7.67 -37.59
N PRO A 57 7.71 -7.02 -37.95
CA PRO A 57 7.36 -6.72 -39.33
C PRO A 57 8.28 -5.65 -39.95
N GLY A 58 8.42 -5.70 -41.27
CA GLY A 58 9.17 -4.72 -42.07
C GLY A 58 10.61 -5.16 -42.40
N LYS A 59 11.50 -4.18 -42.64
CA LYS A 59 12.88 -4.43 -43.09
C LYS A 59 13.95 -4.13 -42.03
N MET A 60 13.61 -3.42 -40.95
CA MET A 60 14.60 -3.02 -39.94
C MET A 60 14.93 -4.18 -39.00
N SER A 61 16.22 -4.40 -38.74
CA SER A 61 16.74 -5.53 -37.96
C SER A 61 17.55 -5.08 -36.74
N HIS A 62 17.91 -3.80 -36.68
CA HIS A 62 18.67 -3.20 -35.59
C HIS A 62 17.73 -2.69 -34.50
N LEU A 63 18.16 -2.78 -33.24
CA LEU A 63 17.44 -2.24 -32.09
C LEU A 63 18.37 -1.27 -31.38
N ASP A 64 18.16 0.01 -31.62
CA ASP A 64 18.85 1.08 -30.89
C ASP A 64 18.17 1.27 -29.54
N VAL A 65 18.95 1.13 -28.46
CA VAL A 65 18.50 1.33 -27.08
C VAL A 65 19.36 2.40 -26.40
N THR A 66 18.81 3.03 -25.38
CA THR A 66 19.55 3.90 -24.47
C THR A 66 20.43 3.08 -23.51
N ASP A 67 21.30 3.75 -22.77
CA ASP A 67 22.19 3.12 -21.78
C ASP A 67 21.48 2.63 -20.50
N GLU A 68 20.19 2.98 -20.33
CA GLU A 68 19.38 2.60 -19.18
C GLU A 68 18.45 1.42 -19.48
N TYR A 69 18.32 0.51 -18.51
CA TYR A 69 17.38 -0.60 -18.54
C TYR A 69 16.56 -0.63 -17.24
N TYR A 70 15.25 -0.87 -17.37
CA TYR A 70 14.34 -0.96 -16.24
C TYR A 70 14.00 -2.41 -15.93
N VAL A 71 14.05 -2.79 -14.65
CA VAL A 71 13.81 -4.16 -14.17
C VAL A 71 12.75 -4.12 -13.08
N GLY A 72 11.77 -5.04 -13.13
CA GLY A 72 10.70 -5.13 -12.13
C GLY A 72 9.59 -4.08 -12.27
N GLY A 73 9.80 -2.99 -12.99
CA GLY A 73 8.78 -1.99 -13.24
C GLY A 73 9.36 -0.79 -13.96
N VAL A 74 8.50 0.04 -14.51
CA VAL A 74 8.91 1.30 -15.14
C VAL A 74 7.84 2.34 -14.88
N PHE A 75 8.24 3.57 -14.60
CA PHE A 75 7.29 4.66 -14.44
C PHE A 75 6.48 4.83 -15.72
N SER A 76 5.18 5.09 -15.57
CA SER A 76 4.25 5.25 -16.69
C SER A 76 4.62 6.37 -17.67
N SER A 77 5.56 7.25 -17.31
CA SER A 77 6.12 8.35 -18.11
C SER A 77 7.14 7.90 -19.13
N VAL A 78 7.84 6.80 -18.85
CA VAL A 78 8.86 6.25 -19.74
C VAL A 78 8.20 5.51 -20.90
N LEU A 79 7.00 4.97 -20.68
CA LEU A 79 6.25 4.24 -21.70
C LEU A 79 5.41 5.19 -22.58
N PRO A 80 5.46 5.06 -23.93
CA PRO A 80 4.55 5.77 -24.82
C PRO A 80 3.08 5.54 -24.47
N ALA A 81 2.19 6.49 -24.80
CA ALA A 81 0.75 6.42 -24.51
C ALA A 81 0.12 5.09 -24.97
N ASN A 82 0.48 4.63 -26.17
CA ASN A 82 0.01 3.40 -26.79
C ASN A 82 0.97 2.21 -26.61
N SER A 83 1.80 2.22 -25.56
CA SER A 83 2.71 1.11 -25.30
C SER A 83 1.92 -0.18 -25.03
N PRO A 84 2.25 -1.30 -25.69
CA PRO A 84 1.64 -2.59 -25.41
C PRO A 84 2.15 -3.21 -24.10
N VAL A 85 3.16 -2.59 -23.46
CA VAL A 85 3.73 -3.02 -22.19
C VAL A 85 2.77 -2.66 -21.05
N ILE A 86 2.54 -3.61 -20.17
CA ILE A 86 1.66 -3.48 -19.00
C ILE A 86 2.28 -2.47 -18.03
N ARG A 87 1.48 -1.49 -17.60
CA ARG A 87 1.89 -0.40 -16.71
C ARG A 87 1.98 -0.81 -15.23
N GLN A 88 1.53 -2.01 -14.89
CA GLN A 88 1.63 -2.59 -13.56
C GLN A 88 3.06 -3.09 -13.30
N SER A 89 3.65 -2.67 -12.18
CA SER A 89 4.95 -3.17 -11.73
C SER A 89 4.89 -4.67 -11.42
N PHE A 90 6.01 -5.35 -11.60
CA PHE A 90 6.19 -6.75 -11.25
C PHE A 90 6.26 -6.90 -9.74
N HIS A 91 5.37 -7.72 -9.19
CA HIS A 91 5.37 -8.11 -7.79
C HIS A 91 5.84 -9.55 -7.70
N GLY A 92 7.09 -9.73 -7.26
CA GLY A 92 7.73 -11.04 -7.19
C GLY A 92 9.25 -10.90 -7.16
N CYS A 93 9.95 -12.02 -7.29
CA CYS A 93 11.39 -12.06 -7.17
C CYS A 93 12.05 -12.28 -8.54
N ILE A 94 13.18 -11.60 -8.76
CA ILE A 94 14.02 -11.76 -9.95
C ILE A 94 15.42 -12.09 -9.47
N GLU A 95 15.95 -13.24 -9.89
CA GLU A 95 17.33 -13.63 -9.62
C GLU A 95 18.08 -14.01 -10.90
N ARG A 96 19.42 -13.98 -10.83
CA ARG A 96 20.33 -14.47 -11.88
C ARG A 96 20.08 -13.87 -13.27
N MET A 97 19.74 -12.57 -13.31
CA MET A 97 19.55 -11.84 -14.55
C MET A 97 20.86 -11.81 -15.37
N GLN A 98 20.73 -12.03 -16.68
CA GLN A 98 21.84 -11.98 -17.63
C GLN A 98 21.45 -11.18 -18.86
N ILE A 99 22.39 -10.40 -19.40
CA ILE A 99 22.26 -9.70 -20.68
C ILE A 99 23.46 -10.09 -21.54
N ASN A 100 23.20 -10.61 -22.75
CA ASN A 100 24.24 -11.08 -23.68
C ASN A 100 25.25 -12.08 -23.06
N GLY A 101 24.78 -12.91 -22.12
CA GLY A 101 25.59 -13.89 -21.39
C GLY A 101 26.35 -13.32 -20.18
N TYR A 102 26.36 -12.01 -19.98
CA TYR A 102 26.96 -11.37 -18.81
C TYR A 102 25.98 -11.31 -17.65
N HIS A 103 26.45 -11.65 -16.46
CA HIS A 103 25.67 -11.55 -15.22
C HIS A 103 25.42 -10.09 -14.85
N VAL A 104 24.15 -9.77 -14.57
CA VAL A 104 23.72 -8.47 -14.06
C VAL A 104 23.55 -8.56 -12.56
N ASN A 105 24.29 -7.75 -11.81
CA ASN A 105 24.12 -7.65 -10.35
C ASN A 105 23.04 -6.63 -10.01
N LEU A 106 21.83 -7.10 -9.68
CA LEU A 106 20.68 -6.26 -9.34
C LEU A 106 20.88 -5.44 -8.05
N ASN A 107 21.84 -5.80 -7.19
CA ASN A 107 22.22 -5.00 -6.02
C ASN A 107 23.05 -3.77 -6.39
N ARG A 108 23.56 -3.68 -7.63
CA ARG A 108 24.31 -2.54 -8.16
C ARG A 108 23.49 -1.84 -9.23
N HIS A 109 22.52 -1.06 -8.78
CA HIS A 109 21.56 -0.32 -9.62
C HIS A 109 21.82 1.20 -9.56
N LEU A 110 21.36 1.93 -10.59
CA LEU A 110 21.38 3.40 -10.59
C LEU A 110 20.36 3.96 -9.59
N GLN A 111 19.15 3.39 -9.58
CA GLN A 111 18.06 3.72 -8.68
C GLN A 111 17.22 2.46 -8.40
N ALA A 112 16.72 2.32 -7.17
CA ALA A 112 15.78 1.27 -6.80
C ALA A 112 14.66 1.86 -5.93
N TYR A 113 13.43 1.47 -6.25
CA TYR A 113 12.24 1.88 -5.52
C TYR A 113 11.50 0.62 -5.09
N PHE A 114 11.28 0.47 -3.78
CA PHE A 114 10.58 -0.69 -3.20
C PHE A 114 11.17 -2.05 -3.59
N ALA A 115 12.46 -2.09 -3.91
CA ALA A 115 13.21 -3.32 -4.10
C ALA A 115 14.04 -3.59 -2.84
N GLU A 116 13.92 -4.79 -2.29
CA GLU A 116 14.64 -5.23 -1.10
C GLU A 116 15.60 -6.36 -1.48
N PRO A 117 16.81 -6.42 -0.88
CA PRO A 117 17.66 -7.58 -1.02
C PRO A 117 16.97 -8.85 -0.49
N GLY A 118 16.92 -9.90 -1.31
CA GLY A 118 16.28 -11.17 -0.98
C GLY A 118 14.93 -11.38 -1.67
N CYS A 119 14.31 -12.53 -1.40
CA CYS A 119 12.98 -12.88 -1.91
C CYS A 119 12.08 -13.25 -0.72
N PRO A 120 11.57 -12.24 0.01
CA PRO A 120 10.78 -12.51 1.20
C PRO A 120 9.39 -13.02 0.85
N ASN A 121 8.93 -14.05 1.57
CA ASN A 121 7.54 -14.50 1.47
C ASN A 121 6.62 -13.43 2.05
N ARG A 122 6.05 -12.59 1.18
CA ARG A 122 5.03 -11.62 1.58
C ARG A 122 3.65 -12.27 1.48
N PRO A 123 2.85 -12.27 2.57
CA PRO A 123 1.49 -12.80 2.49
C PRO A 123 0.67 -11.95 1.54
N ILE A 124 -0.08 -12.60 0.64
CA ILE A 124 -1.05 -11.94 -0.21
C ILE A 124 -2.28 -11.67 0.65
N ARG A 125 -2.58 -10.40 0.86
CA ARG A 125 -3.62 -9.96 1.80
C ARG A 125 -4.96 -9.64 1.15
N SER A 126 -5.02 -9.52 -0.17
CA SER A 126 -6.28 -9.24 -0.87
C SER A 126 -6.43 -9.99 -2.18
N VAL A 127 -7.68 -10.11 -2.60
CA VAL A 127 -8.10 -10.70 -3.85
C VAL A 127 -9.20 -9.84 -4.47
N ALA A 128 -9.15 -9.66 -5.78
CA ALA A 128 -10.21 -9.05 -6.57
C ALA A 128 -10.81 -10.08 -7.52
N PHE A 129 -12.13 -10.08 -7.59
CA PHE A 129 -12.94 -10.92 -8.47
C PHE A 129 -13.47 -10.03 -9.58
N ASP A 130 -12.81 -10.07 -10.74
CA ASP A 130 -13.09 -9.11 -11.81
C ASP A 130 -14.38 -9.46 -12.57
N ARG A 131 -14.80 -10.73 -12.51
CA ARG A 131 -16.02 -11.23 -13.17
C ARG A 131 -16.75 -12.29 -12.33
N PRO A 132 -18.07 -12.41 -12.52
CA PRO A 132 -18.87 -13.50 -11.98
C PRO A 132 -18.25 -14.89 -12.21
N GLY A 133 -18.46 -15.78 -11.24
CA GLY A 133 -18.11 -17.21 -11.36
C GLY A 133 -16.68 -17.60 -10.95
N SER A 134 -15.85 -16.66 -10.48
CA SER A 134 -14.53 -16.99 -9.92
C SER A 134 -14.60 -17.12 -8.39
N SER A 135 -13.84 -18.04 -7.81
CA SER A 135 -13.80 -18.26 -6.36
C SER A 135 -12.41 -18.60 -5.85
N VAL A 136 -12.22 -18.31 -4.56
CA VAL A 136 -11.05 -18.71 -3.79
C VAL A 136 -11.50 -19.57 -2.62
N LYS A 137 -10.74 -20.63 -2.35
CA LYS A 137 -11.04 -21.59 -1.28
C LYS A 137 -9.84 -21.80 -0.37
N PHE A 138 -10.07 -21.75 0.94
CA PHE A 138 -9.14 -22.23 1.96
C PHE A 138 -9.69 -23.52 2.58
N ASN A 139 -8.86 -24.57 2.61
CA ASN A 139 -9.19 -25.86 3.20
C ASN A 139 -8.56 -26.01 4.59
N SER A 140 -9.02 -27.03 5.34
CA SER A 140 -8.44 -27.43 6.62
C SER A 140 -8.42 -26.29 7.65
N LEU A 141 -9.48 -25.48 7.65
CA LEU A 141 -9.72 -24.51 8.73
C LEU A 141 -10.39 -25.26 9.88
N THR A 142 -9.87 -25.10 11.10
CA THR A 142 -10.44 -25.76 12.27
C THR A 142 -11.71 -25.05 12.73
N TRP A 143 -12.85 -25.72 12.62
CA TRP A 143 -14.11 -25.26 13.20
C TRP A 143 -14.20 -25.72 14.66
N ASN A 144 -14.22 -24.75 15.59
CA ASN A 144 -14.37 -24.97 17.02
C ASN A 144 -15.71 -24.35 17.50
N ALA A 145 -16.00 -24.44 18.80
CA ALA A 145 -17.19 -23.84 19.39
C ALA A 145 -17.25 -22.30 19.23
N ASN A 146 -16.10 -21.64 19.07
CA ASN A 146 -15.97 -20.19 19.02
C ASN A 146 -15.25 -19.73 17.74
N VAL A 147 -16.01 -19.19 16.78
CA VAL A 147 -15.47 -18.73 15.50
C VAL A 147 -15.34 -17.22 15.50
N GLU A 148 -14.15 -16.72 15.20
CA GLU A 148 -13.89 -15.31 14.92
C GLU A 148 -13.44 -15.15 13.47
N LEU A 149 -14.07 -14.25 12.75
CA LEU A 149 -13.78 -13.96 11.35
C LEU A 149 -13.79 -12.45 11.15
N SER A 150 -12.71 -11.90 10.60
CA SER A 150 -12.73 -10.51 10.13
C SER A 150 -12.21 -10.42 8.71
N PHE A 151 -12.72 -9.46 7.95
CA PHE A 151 -12.28 -9.17 6.59
C PHE A 151 -12.76 -7.78 6.18
N LYS A 152 -12.20 -7.26 5.09
CA LYS A 152 -12.75 -6.09 4.39
C LYS A 152 -13.24 -6.45 3.01
N PHE A 153 -14.29 -5.76 2.54
CA PHE A 153 -14.79 -5.94 1.18
C PHE A 153 -15.13 -4.60 0.52
N ARG A 154 -15.21 -4.62 -0.81
CA ARG A 154 -15.60 -3.49 -1.65
C ARG A 154 -16.39 -4.01 -2.85
N THR A 155 -17.63 -3.55 -3.04
CA THR A 155 -18.52 -4.00 -4.14
C THR A 155 -19.56 -2.93 -4.51
N MET A 156 -20.04 -2.95 -5.75
CA MET A 156 -21.23 -2.20 -6.20
C MET A 156 -22.49 -3.08 -6.26
N LEU A 157 -22.36 -4.39 -5.98
CA LEU A 157 -23.47 -5.32 -6.12
C LEU A 157 -24.32 -5.33 -4.86
N ALA A 158 -25.52 -4.76 -4.94
CA ALA A 158 -26.48 -4.72 -3.84
C ALA A 158 -27.04 -6.10 -3.45
N ASN A 159 -26.86 -7.12 -4.28
CA ASN A 159 -27.34 -8.49 -4.06
C ASN A 159 -26.26 -9.51 -4.45
N THR A 160 -25.30 -9.75 -3.57
CA THR A 160 -24.15 -10.64 -3.83
C THR A 160 -23.68 -11.40 -2.60
N TRP A 161 -23.16 -12.60 -2.81
CA TRP A 161 -22.41 -13.33 -1.80
C TRP A 161 -21.03 -12.73 -1.57
N LEU A 162 -20.51 -12.83 -0.35
CA LEU A 162 -19.12 -12.51 -0.02
C LEU A 162 -18.35 -13.80 0.28
N LEU A 163 -18.83 -14.56 1.27
CA LEU A 163 -18.17 -15.79 1.73
C LEU A 163 -19.12 -16.81 2.34
N LEU A 164 -18.67 -18.06 2.37
CA LEU A 164 -19.30 -19.20 3.05
C LEU A 164 -18.21 -20.00 3.76
N ILE A 165 -18.44 -20.31 5.03
CA ILE A 165 -17.71 -21.34 5.75
C ILE A 165 -18.65 -22.52 5.94
N SER A 166 -18.19 -23.72 5.58
CA SER A 166 -18.94 -24.96 5.81
C SER A 166 -18.01 -26.08 6.27
N ASP A 167 -18.51 -26.94 7.16
CA ASP A 167 -17.86 -28.21 7.46
C ASP A 167 -17.98 -29.20 6.28
N ASP A 168 -17.24 -30.30 6.34
CA ASP A 168 -17.14 -31.27 5.24
C ASP A 168 -18.47 -31.90 4.79
N ILE A 169 -19.47 -31.92 5.67
CA ILE A 169 -20.81 -32.46 5.39
C ILE A 169 -21.88 -31.37 5.19
N ALA A 170 -21.48 -30.09 5.17
CA ALA A 170 -22.35 -28.91 5.06
C ALA A 170 -23.49 -28.88 6.10
N ALA A 171 -23.26 -29.49 7.27
CA ALA A 171 -24.19 -29.52 8.39
C ALA A 171 -24.10 -28.24 9.23
N ASN A 172 -22.91 -27.65 9.31
CA ASN A 172 -22.66 -26.38 9.97
C ASN A 172 -22.16 -25.37 8.93
N THR A 173 -22.86 -24.24 8.82
CA THR A 173 -22.56 -23.21 7.82
C THR A 173 -22.63 -21.81 8.42
N LEU A 174 -21.69 -20.94 8.03
CA LEU A 174 -21.73 -19.51 8.28
C LEU A 174 -21.49 -18.78 6.97
N SER A 175 -22.42 -17.92 6.57
CA SER A 175 -22.35 -17.21 5.29
C SER A 175 -22.59 -15.72 5.46
N VAL A 176 -21.89 -14.92 4.66
CA VAL A 176 -22.03 -13.46 4.64
C VAL A 176 -22.37 -13.01 3.23
N ALA A 177 -23.35 -12.12 3.15
CA ALA A 177 -23.92 -11.62 1.91
C ALA A 177 -24.25 -10.13 2.02
N VAL A 178 -24.28 -9.46 0.88
CA VAL A 178 -24.94 -8.17 0.71
C VAL A 178 -26.31 -8.42 0.08
N GLN A 179 -27.38 -8.01 0.76
CA GLN A 179 -28.78 -8.17 0.34
C GLN A 179 -29.50 -6.81 0.38
N ASN A 180 -29.98 -6.35 -0.77
CA ASN A 180 -30.52 -5.01 -0.95
C ASN A 180 -29.59 -3.91 -0.39
N GLY A 181 -28.28 -4.08 -0.56
CA GLY A 181 -27.25 -3.16 -0.05
C GLY A 181 -26.88 -3.36 1.42
N PHE A 182 -27.61 -4.18 2.17
CA PHE A 182 -27.36 -4.42 3.60
C PHE A 182 -26.52 -5.68 3.83
N VAL A 183 -25.67 -5.68 4.85
CA VAL A 183 -24.88 -6.87 5.16
C VAL A 183 -25.69 -7.82 6.04
N VAL A 184 -25.77 -9.08 5.59
CA VAL A 184 -26.51 -10.16 6.25
C VAL A 184 -25.56 -11.32 6.53
N LEU A 185 -25.50 -11.70 7.80
CA LEU A 185 -24.84 -12.89 8.31
C LEU A 185 -25.89 -13.96 8.58
N LYS A 186 -25.70 -15.15 8.04
CA LYS A 186 -26.51 -16.34 8.34
C LYS A 186 -25.65 -17.44 8.93
N SER A 187 -26.16 -18.07 9.97
CA SER A 187 -25.51 -19.22 10.61
C SER A 187 -26.52 -20.33 10.82
N LYS A 188 -26.16 -21.54 10.42
CA LYS A 188 -26.96 -22.75 10.60
C LYS A 188 -26.06 -23.82 11.18
N SER A 189 -26.56 -24.51 12.19
CA SER A 189 -25.86 -25.66 12.77
C SER A 189 -26.73 -26.91 12.64
N LEU A 190 -26.12 -28.08 12.75
CA LEU A 190 -26.84 -29.34 12.64
C LEU A 190 -27.96 -29.41 13.69
N GLY A 191 -29.20 -29.62 13.25
CA GLY A 191 -30.36 -29.74 14.13
C GLY A 191 -30.92 -28.43 14.67
N SER A 192 -30.36 -27.26 14.29
CA SER A 192 -30.89 -25.94 14.65
C SER A 192 -31.66 -25.27 13.50
N SER A 193 -32.49 -24.29 13.84
CA SER A 193 -32.95 -23.30 12.86
C SER A 193 -31.79 -22.43 12.37
N GLU A 194 -31.97 -21.77 11.23
CA GLU A 194 -31.03 -20.77 10.74
C GLU A 194 -31.19 -19.47 11.56
N HIS A 195 -30.07 -18.93 12.03
CA HIS A 195 -30.00 -17.64 12.72
C HIS A 195 -29.49 -16.58 11.75
N VAL A 196 -30.12 -15.41 11.75
CA VAL A 196 -29.82 -14.30 10.84
C VAL A 196 -29.50 -13.05 11.64
N VAL A 197 -28.35 -12.44 11.37
CA VAL A 197 -27.94 -11.13 11.90
C VAL A 197 -27.80 -10.17 10.72
N LYS A 198 -28.45 -9.01 10.78
CA LYS A 198 -28.44 -8.03 9.70
C LYS A 198 -28.01 -6.66 10.19
N ILE A 199 -27.17 -5.98 9.43
CA ILE A 199 -26.85 -4.55 9.61
C ILE A 199 -27.54 -3.78 8.49
N ASP A 200 -28.61 -3.07 8.82
CA ASP A 200 -29.41 -2.28 7.87
C ASP A 200 -29.38 -0.77 8.10
N ALA A 201 -28.24 -0.28 8.57
CA ALA A 201 -28.02 1.13 8.82
C ALA A 201 -27.74 1.96 7.56
N GLN A 202 -27.05 1.38 6.57
CA GLN A 202 -26.70 2.04 5.31
C GLN A 202 -26.51 1.03 4.16
N ASN A 203 -26.40 1.54 2.93
CA ASN A 203 -26.05 0.71 1.78
C ASN A 203 -24.52 0.52 1.72
N PHE A 204 -24.06 -0.72 1.87
CA PHE A 204 -22.66 -1.15 1.81
C PHE A 204 -22.24 -1.67 0.42
N ALA A 205 -23.10 -1.50 -0.59
CA ALA A 205 -22.79 -1.73 -2.00
C ALA A 205 -22.56 -0.41 -2.73
N ASP A 206 -21.70 0.43 -2.15
CA ASP A 206 -21.41 1.80 -2.57
C ASP A 206 -20.04 1.93 -3.28
N GLY A 207 -19.31 0.82 -3.42
CA GLY A 207 -18.01 0.80 -4.07
C GLY A 207 -16.89 1.44 -3.25
N ILE A 208 -17.02 1.53 -1.93
CA ILE A 208 -15.90 1.84 -1.01
C ILE A 208 -15.58 0.63 -0.11
N TRP A 209 -14.47 0.72 0.63
CA TRP A 209 -14.05 -0.36 1.52
C TRP A 209 -14.86 -0.34 2.82
N HIS A 210 -15.42 -1.50 3.16
CA HIS A 210 -16.06 -1.76 4.45
C HIS A 210 -15.34 -2.88 5.20
N TYR A 211 -15.30 -2.77 6.51
CA TYR A 211 -14.71 -3.74 7.43
C TYR A 211 -15.80 -4.52 8.15
N VAL A 212 -15.64 -5.84 8.19
CA VAL A 212 -16.58 -6.78 8.79
C VAL A 212 -15.85 -7.56 9.87
N SER A 213 -16.44 -7.63 11.06
CA SER A 213 -16.00 -8.52 12.12
C SER A 213 -17.18 -9.37 12.59
N ILE A 214 -16.96 -10.68 12.68
CA ILE A 214 -17.96 -11.67 13.03
C ILE A 214 -17.38 -12.48 14.18
N SER A 215 -18.12 -12.55 15.28
CA SER A 215 -17.78 -13.42 16.39
C SER A 215 -18.97 -14.31 16.74
N ARG A 216 -18.71 -15.61 16.79
CA ARG A 216 -19.60 -16.62 17.34
C ARG A 216 -18.94 -17.10 18.61
N ILE A 217 -19.42 -16.69 19.77
CA ILE A 217 -18.84 -17.08 21.07
C ILE A 217 -19.97 -17.60 21.96
N GLY A 218 -19.84 -18.84 22.41
CA GLY A 218 -20.87 -19.51 23.21
C GLY A 218 -22.20 -19.59 22.45
N SER A 219 -23.23 -18.93 22.97
CA SER A 219 -24.56 -18.86 22.36
C SER A 219 -24.82 -17.56 21.59
N GLU A 220 -23.85 -16.65 21.48
CA GLU A 220 -24.04 -15.38 20.76
C GLU A 220 -23.36 -15.41 19.40
N ILE A 221 -24.05 -14.93 18.37
CA ILE A 221 -23.45 -14.53 17.09
C ILE A 221 -23.58 -13.03 16.96
N LYS A 222 -22.45 -12.37 16.74
CA LYS A 222 -22.33 -10.93 16.60
C LYS A 222 -21.73 -10.58 15.24
N LEU A 223 -22.24 -9.50 14.65
CA LEU A 223 -21.77 -8.87 13.43
C LEU A 223 -21.49 -7.40 13.70
N ASP A 224 -20.24 -6.98 13.48
CA ASP A 224 -19.77 -5.60 13.57
C ASP A 224 -19.34 -5.13 12.17
N MET A 225 -19.72 -3.89 11.82
CA MET A 225 -19.46 -3.25 10.53
C MET A 225 -18.87 -1.85 10.74
N ASP A 226 -17.72 -1.58 10.11
CA ASP A 226 -17.01 -0.28 10.09
C ASP A 226 -16.78 0.37 11.46
N ASP A 227 -16.74 -0.41 12.54
CA ASP A 227 -16.70 0.04 13.95
C ASP A 227 -17.87 0.95 14.37
N LEU A 228 -18.87 1.11 13.49
CA LEU A 228 -20.01 2.02 13.68
C LEU A 228 -21.32 1.28 13.96
N PHE A 229 -21.46 0.07 13.41
CA PHE A 229 -22.71 -0.68 13.46
C PHE A 229 -22.48 -2.07 14.03
N THR A 230 -23.36 -2.47 14.94
CA THR A 230 -23.29 -3.75 15.63
C THR A 230 -24.69 -4.35 15.74
N ASN A 231 -24.81 -5.64 15.50
CA ASN A 231 -26.01 -6.41 15.81
C ASN A 231 -25.62 -7.83 16.24
N SER A 232 -26.44 -8.45 17.09
CA SER A 232 -26.21 -9.82 17.55
C SER A 232 -27.52 -10.58 17.79
N VAL A 233 -27.43 -11.90 17.71
CA VAL A 233 -28.53 -12.82 18.00
C VAL A 233 -28.01 -13.96 18.87
N TYR A 234 -28.84 -14.37 19.84
CA TYR A 234 -28.58 -15.55 20.66
C TYR A 234 -29.15 -16.81 20.01
N MET A 235 -28.36 -17.87 20.02
CA MET A 235 -28.68 -19.20 19.53
C MET A 235 -28.99 -20.14 20.68
N GLU A 236 -29.70 -21.22 20.40
CA GLU A 236 -29.86 -22.28 21.38
C GLU A 236 -28.51 -22.98 21.64
N PRO A 237 -28.19 -23.38 22.89
CA PRO A 237 -26.96 -24.07 23.19
C PRO A 237 -26.94 -25.44 22.50
N LEU A 238 -26.02 -25.63 21.55
CA LEU A 238 -25.81 -26.93 20.92
C LEU A 238 -24.97 -27.82 21.84
N GLY A 239 -25.46 -29.04 22.08
CA GLY A 239 -24.72 -30.06 22.80
C GLY A 239 -23.57 -30.62 21.95
N VAL A 240 -22.36 -30.48 22.47
CA VAL A 240 -21.11 -31.11 22.01
C VAL A 240 -20.66 -30.71 20.59
N TYR A 241 -19.72 -29.76 20.53
CA TYR A 241 -18.98 -29.45 19.30
C TYR A 241 -17.83 -30.47 19.12
N ALA A 242 -17.93 -31.33 18.11
CA ALA A 242 -16.76 -32.03 17.59
C ALA A 242 -15.96 -31.05 16.73
N GLN A 243 -14.63 -31.04 16.87
CA GLN A 243 -13.76 -30.32 15.93
C GLN A 243 -13.93 -30.95 14.55
N SER A 244 -14.33 -30.16 13.57
CA SER A 244 -14.39 -30.58 12.17
C SER A 244 -13.48 -29.70 11.32
N ASP A 245 -12.96 -30.29 10.25
CA ASP A 245 -12.35 -29.52 9.18
C ASP A 245 -13.46 -28.73 8.47
N SER A 246 -13.15 -27.48 8.16
CA SER A 246 -14.03 -26.58 7.45
C SER A 246 -13.32 -25.92 6.29
N THR A 247 -14.14 -25.45 5.37
CA THR A 247 -13.72 -24.80 4.13
C THR A 247 -14.27 -23.39 4.10
N LEU A 248 -13.41 -22.40 3.86
CA LEU A 248 -13.82 -21.02 3.60
C LEU A 248 -13.79 -20.78 2.10
N HIS A 249 -14.96 -20.49 1.54
CA HIS A 249 -15.17 -20.09 0.17
C HIS A 249 -15.41 -18.59 0.09
N LEU A 250 -14.72 -17.93 -0.84
CA LEU A 250 -14.84 -16.50 -1.13
C LEU A 250 -15.15 -16.31 -2.61
N GLY A 251 -16.02 -15.36 -2.93
CA GLY A 251 -16.37 -15.04 -4.32
C GLY A 251 -17.61 -15.81 -4.81
N ALA A 252 -17.42 -16.68 -5.81
CA ALA A 252 -18.48 -17.59 -6.26
C ALA A 252 -18.66 -18.77 -5.28
N ILE A 253 -19.85 -18.90 -4.72
CA ILE A 253 -20.19 -19.94 -3.75
C ILE A 253 -21.08 -20.98 -4.43
N PRO A 254 -20.77 -22.28 -4.35
CA PRO A 254 -21.66 -23.32 -4.86
C PRO A 254 -22.83 -23.46 -3.89
N ILE A 255 -24.04 -23.01 -4.24
CA ILE A 255 -25.20 -23.25 -3.37
C ILE A 255 -26.40 -23.79 -4.16
N SER A 256 -26.90 -24.92 -3.69
CA SER A 256 -28.09 -25.65 -4.12
C SER A 256 -29.30 -25.40 -3.20
N ASP A 257 -29.31 -24.29 -2.45
CA ASP A 257 -30.39 -23.95 -1.51
C ASP A 257 -31.32 -22.90 -2.14
N ALA A 258 -32.62 -23.21 -2.09
CA ALA A 258 -33.70 -22.47 -2.73
C ALA A 258 -33.82 -21.01 -2.24
N GLN A 259 -33.32 -20.69 -1.05
CA GLN A 259 -33.34 -19.32 -0.52
C GLN A 259 -32.35 -18.38 -1.23
N PHE A 260 -31.44 -18.91 -2.05
CA PHE A 260 -30.30 -18.18 -2.60
C PHE A 260 -30.33 -18.00 -4.12
N GLN A 261 -31.45 -18.38 -4.77
CA GLN A 261 -31.62 -18.32 -6.23
C GLN A 261 -31.62 -16.88 -6.81
N ASN A 262 -31.75 -15.84 -5.96
CA ASN A 262 -31.83 -14.44 -6.38
C ASN A 262 -30.55 -13.63 -6.09
N MET A 263 -29.44 -14.29 -5.74
CA MET A 263 -28.18 -13.62 -5.43
C MET A 263 -27.15 -13.82 -6.54
N SER A 264 -26.42 -12.76 -6.86
CA SER A 264 -25.33 -12.82 -7.84
C SER A 264 -24.04 -13.34 -7.19
N THR A 265 -23.14 -13.89 -8.02
CA THR A 265 -21.78 -14.20 -7.59
C THR A 265 -20.98 -12.91 -7.40
N PHE A 266 -20.09 -12.89 -6.41
CA PHE A 266 -19.30 -11.71 -6.09
C PHE A 266 -18.48 -11.15 -7.25
N VAL A 267 -18.57 -9.83 -7.40
CA VAL A 267 -17.65 -9.00 -8.15
C VAL A 267 -17.24 -7.85 -7.24
N GLY A 268 -15.93 -7.63 -7.14
CA GLY A 268 -15.37 -6.70 -6.18
C GLY A 268 -14.12 -7.25 -5.52
N CYS A 269 -13.75 -6.69 -4.38
CA CYS A 269 -12.51 -7.03 -3.70
C CYS A 269 -12.79 -7.52 -2.28
N ILE A 270 -12.01 -8.49 -1.81
CA ILE A 270 -11.98 -8.96 -0.43
C ILE A 270 -10.52 -8.95 0.05
N GLY A 271 -10.27 -8.51 1.27
CA GLY A 271 -8.93 -8.48 1.83
C GLY A 271 -8.89 -8.60 3.34
N ASP A 272 -7.67 -8.71 3.86
CA ASP A 272 -7.33 -8.79 5.28
C ASP A 272 -8.17 -9.84 6.04
N VAL A 273 -8.42 -10.98 5.39
CA VAL A 273 -9.21 -12.06 5.98
C VAL A 273 -8.43 -12.67 7.14
N THR A 274 -9.00 -12.64 8.34
CA THR A 274 -8.49 -13.36 9.51
C THR A 274 -9.53 -14.36 9.99
N TYR A 275 -9.08 -15.56 10.37
CA TYR A 275 -9.91 -16.62 10.90
C TYR A 275 -9.29 -17.11 12.21
N ASN A 276 -10.03 -17.02 13.32
CA ASN A 276 -9.60 -17.34 14.68
C ASN A 276 -8.24 -16.70 15.04
N GLY A 277 -8.11 -15.39 14.77
CA GLY A 277 -6.89 -14.62 15.04
C GLY A 277 -5.74 -14.85 14.05
N ARG A 278 -5.87 -15.77 13.08
CA ARG A 278 -4.86 -16.04 12.06
C ARG A 278 -5.20 -15.35 10.75
N MET A 279 -4.32 -14.49 10.25
CA MET A 279 -4.43 -13.93 8.90
C MET A 279 -4.27 -15.01 7.84
N LEU A 280 -5.23 -15.09 6.93
CA LEU A 280 -5.20 -16.00 5.79
C LEU A 280 -4.40 -15.38 4.65
N ASN A 281 -3.45 -16.14 4.13
CA ASN A 281 -2.61 -15.73 3.01
C ASN A 281 -3.22 -16.26 1.71
N PHE A 282 -3.73 -15.37 0.86
CA PHE A 282 -4.33 -15.74 -0.43
C PHE A 282 -3.37 -16.45 -1.40
N ALA A 283 -2.05 -16.44 -1.14
CA ALA A 283 -1.11 -17.27 -1.88
C ALA A 283 -1.34 -18.77 -1.63
N ASP A 284 -1.81 -19.14 -0.44
CA ASP A 284 -2.01 -20.53 0.00
C ASP A 284 -3.40 -21.07 -0.37
N SER A 285 -4.21 -20.26 -1.06
CA SER A 285 -5.59 -20.58 -1.41
C SER A 285 -5.71 -21.34 -2.73
N GLU A 286 -6.69 -22.25 -2.81
CA GLU A 286 -7.13 -22.84 -4.07
C GLU A 286 -7.93 -21.82 -4.88
N ARG A 287 -7.77 -21.86 -6.20
CA ARG A 287 -8.32 -20.86 -7.13
C ARG A 287 -9.16 -21.54 -8.19
N TYR A 288 -10.38 -21.04 -8.39
CA TYR A 288 -11.27 -21.50 -9.44
C TYR A 288 -11.75 -20.30 -10.27
N GLY A 289 -11.62 -20.38 -11.59
CA GLY A 289 -11.95 -19.27 -12.50
C GLY A 289 -10.73 -18.47 -12.97
N GLU A 290 -10.91 -17.70 -14.04
CA GLU A 290 -9.81 -17.02 -14.75
C GLU A 290 -9.65 -15.53 -14.39
N TYR A 291 -10.62 -14.95 -13.67
CA TYR A 291 -10.76 -13.50 -13.48
C TYR A 291 -10.52 -13.11 -12.01
N ILE A 292 -9.38 -13.56 -11.48
CA ILE A 292 -8.94 -13.29 -10.10
C ILE A 292 -7.59 -12.54 -10.14
N SER A 293 -7.53 -11.42 -9.44
CA SER A 293 -6.32 -10.62 -9.25
C SER A 293 -5.93 -10.59 -7.77
N PHE A 294 -4.63 -10.67 -7.47
CA PHE A 294 -4.14 -10.74 -6.08
C PHE A 294 -3.41 -9.47 -5.66
N ASN A 295 -3.58 -9.09 -4.40
CA ASN A 295 -2.96 -7.95 -3.73
C ASN A 295 -3.28 -6.58 -4.36
N ILE A 296 -4.30 -6.52 -5.21
CA ILE A 296 -4.73 -5.35 -5.98
C ILE A 296 -6.25 -5.39 -6.08
N CYS A 297 -6.86 -4.23 -5.89
CA CYS A 297 -8.28 -4.01 -6.13
C CYS A 297 -8.43 -2.99 -7.26
N PRO A 298 -8.75 -3.42 -8.50
CA PRO A 298 -8.83 -2.52 -9.65
C PRO A 298 -9.99 -1.51 -9.51
N GLU A 299 -9.69 -0.22 -9.70
CA GLU A 299 -10.73 0.84 -9.69
C GLU A 299 -11.75 0.69 -10.81
N ASP A 300 -11.38 0.05 -11.92
CA ASP A 300 -12.27 -0.21 -13.06
C ASP A 300 -13.48 -1.11 -12.69
N LEU A 301 -13.44 -1.78 -11.53
CA LEU A 301 -14.58 -2.54 -10.99
C LEU A 301 -15.65 -1.66 -10.35
N PHE A 302 -15.34 -0.39 -10.08
CA PHE A 302 -16.20 0.56 -9.37
C PHE A 302 -16.39 1.83 -10.23
N PRO A 303 -16.98 1.70 -11.44
CA PRO A 303 -17.12 2.83 -12.35
C PRO A 303 -18.04 3.91 -11.75
N SER A 304 -17.67 5.18 -11.93
CA SER A 304 -18.49 6.31 -11.49
C SER A 304 -19.78 6.42 -12.31
N ALA A 305 -20.79 7.11 -11.75
CA ALA A 305 -22.06 7.36 -12.45
C ALA A 305 -21.88 7.98 -13.85
N GLU A 306 -20.84 8.81 -14.02
CA GLU A 306 -20.47 9.45 -15.28
C GLU A 306 -19.88 8.45 -16.30
N GLN A 307 -19.10 7.47 -15.84
CA GLN A 307 -18.55 6.41 -16.70
C GLN A 307 -19.64 5.46 -17.18
N ILE A 308 -20.67 5.21 -16.36
CA ILE A 308 -21.85 4.42 -16.75
C ILE A 308 -22.71 5.20 -17.75
N ALA A 309 -22.91 6.51 -17.54
CA ALA A 309 -23.67 7.37 -18.45
C ALA A 309 -23.03 7.46 -19.85
N ALA A 310 -21.70 7.47 -19.93
CA ALA A 310 -20.96 7.49 -21.20
C ALA A 310 -20.99 6.15 -21.96
N LEU A 311 -21.47 5.06 -21.33
CA LEU A 311 -21.58 3.72 -21.93
C LEU A 311 -22.98 3.42 -22.48
N LEU A 312 -23.95 4.30 -22.23
CA LEU A 312 -25.29 4.18 -22.82
C LEU A 312 -25.21 4.57 -24.30
N PRO A 313 -25.70 3.73 -25.23
CA PRO A 313 -25.72 4.09 -26.64
C PRO A 313 -26.67 5.26 -26.89
N ASP A 314 -26.18 6.30 -27.57
CA ASP A 314 -27.03 7.26 -28.28
C ASP A 314 -27.80 6.47 -29.35
N SER A 315 -29.04 6.08 -29.06
CA SER A 315 -29.92 5.49 -30.07
C SER A 315 -31.14 6.37 -30.28
N ASP A 316 -31.01 7.22 -31.28
CA ASP A 316 -32.03 8.04 -31.91
C ASP A 316 -32.94 7.17 -32.80
N GLN A 317 -33.52 6.08 -32.26
CA GLN A 317 -34.51 5.28 -32.99
C GLN A 317 -35.72 4.94 -32.13
N ASP A 318 -36.88 5.39 -32.61
CA ASP A 318 -38.23 5.10 -32.13
C ASP A 318 -38.43 3.61 -31.85
N VAL A 319 -38.48 3.25 -30.56
CA VAL A 319 -39.15 2.05 -30.08
C VAL A 319 -40.28 2.52 -29.18
N SER A 320 -41.51 2.40 -29.66
CA SER A 320 -42.72 2.77 -28.92
C SER A 320 -42.85 1.91 -27.65
N MET A 321 -42.60 2.50 -26.48
CA MET A 321 -42.97 1.92 -25.19
C MET A 321 -44.25 2.59 -24.70
N THR A 322 -45.31 1.80 -24.50
CA THR A 322 -46.58 2.27 -23.94
C THR A 322 -46.42 2.51 -22.44
N PHE A 323 -46.61 3.76 -22.00
CA PHE A 323 -46.60 4.15 -20.59
C PHE A 323 -48.03 4.11 -20.02
N THR A 324 -48.21 3.51 -18.84
CA THR A 324 -49.48 3.59 -18.09
C THR A 324 -49.25 4.42 -16.83
N THR A 325 -49.90 5.58 -16.75
CA THR A 325 -49.75 6.54 -15.63
C THR A 325 -50.83 6.27 -14.58
N ILE A 326 -50.46 6.01 -13.33
CA ILE A 326 -51.39 6.06 -12.19
C ILE A 326 -50.80 7.03 -11.17
N GLY A 327 -51.47 8.16 -10.98
CA GLY A 327 -51.10 9.15 -9.96
C GLY A 327 -51.89 8.94 -8.67
N MET A 328 -51.21 8.93 -7.52
CA MET A 328 -51.84 9.13 -6.22
C MET A 328 -51.23 10.37 -5.56
N MET A 329 -52.09 11.29 -5.10
CA MET A 329 -51.73 12.50 -4.37
C MET A 329 -51.49 12.17 -2.88
N THR A 330 -50.45 12.75 -2.30
CA THR A 330 -50.34 12.92 -0.83
C THR A 330 -50.03 14.38 -0.50
N GLU A 331 -50.59 14.87 0.61
CA GLU A 331 -50.74 16.27 1.04
C GLU A 331 -49.45 17.10 1.27
N LYS A 332 -48.27 16.70 0.79
CA LYS A 332 -47.02 17.46 0.95
C LYS A 332 -46.25 17.72 -0.35
N GLY A 333 -46.93 17.83 -1.49
CA GLY A 333 -46.40 18.51 -2.68
C GLY A 333 -45.10 17.95 -3.30
N GLN A 334 -44.72 16.71 -3.02
CA GLN A 334 -43.62 16.04 -3.71
C GLN A 334 -44.17 15.15 -4.84
N PHE A 335 -43.74 15.44 -6.07
CA PHE A 335 -43.96 14.55 -7.22
C PHE A 335 -42.98 13.38 -7.14
N SER A 336 -43.48 12.17 -6.92
CA SER A 336 -42.72 10.94 -7.19
C SER A 336 -43.17 10.38 -8.53
N PHE A 337 -42.21 10.14 -9.44
CA PHE A 337 -42.44 9.39 -10.67
C PHE A 337 -41.90 7.97 -10.49
N THR A 338 -42.72 6.97 -10.82
CA THR A 338 -42.29 5.57 -10.90
C THR A 338 -42.41 5.13 -12.34
N LEU A 339 -41.27 4.84 -12.99
CA LEU A 339 -41.24 4.25 -14.33
C LEU A 339 -41.02 2.75 -14.19
N TYR A 340 -41.95 1.94 -14.69
CA TYR A 340 -41.81 0.49 -14.78
C TYR A 340 -41.15 0.14 -16.13
N LEU A 341 -39.87 -0.25 -16.10
CA LEU A 341 -39.27 -1.07 -17.14
C LEU A 341 -39.26 -2.50 -16.64
N SER A 342 -39.87 -3.41 -17.38
CA SER A 342 -39.83 -4.84 -17.06
C SER A 342 -38.38 -5.34 -17.05
N ASN A 343 -37.92 -5.74 -15.86
CA ASN A 343 -36.60 -6.33 -15.54
C ASN A 343 -35.40 -5.39 -15.35
N LEU A 344 -35.46 -4.45 -14.41
CA LEU A 344 -34.33 -4.08 -13.52
C LEU A 344 -34.84 -3.08 -12.46
N TYR A 345 -34.86 -3.51 -11.18
CA TYR A 345 -35.16 -2.63 -10.04
C TYR A 345 -33.94 -1.73 -9.78
N PHE A 346 -33.93 -0.53 -10.34
CA PHE A 346 -33.00 0.53 -9.91
C PHE A 346 -33.79 1.69 -9.32
N ILE A 347 -33.74 1.83 -8.01
CA ILE A 347 -34.14 3.04 -7.32
C ILE A 347 -32.91 3.96 -7.34
N PHE A 348 -32.83 4.89 -8.29
CA PHE A 348 -31.89 6.00 -8.20
C PHE A 348 -32.45 7.03 -7.23
N LEU A 349 -31.92 7.06 -6.01
CA LEU A 349 -31.90 8.31 -5.24
C LEU A 349 -30.72 9.13 -5.78
N ALA A 350 -31.01 10.09 -6.65
CA ALA A 350 -30.05 11.10 -7.04
C ALA A 350 -29.75 11.99 -5.83
N VAL A 351 -28.71 11.63 -5.06
CA VAL A 351 -28.08 12.55 -4.12
C VAL A 351 -27.21 13.50 -4.96
N PRO A 352 -27.32 14.82 -4.82
CA PRO A 352 -26.45 15.74 -5.55
C PRO A 352 -24.99 15.43 -5.21
N ALA A 353 -24.14 15.30 -6.23
CA ALA A 353 -22.70 15.16 -6.05
C ALA A 353 -22.22 16.32 -5.18
N VAL A 354 -21.74 15.99 -3.98
CA VAL A 354 -21.25 17.00 -3.04
C VAL A 354 -19.93 17.51 -3.61
N ASP A 355 -19.90 18.78 -4.01
CA ASP A 355 -18.73 19.46 -4.58
C ASP A 355 -17.68 19.81 -3.49
N THR A 356 -17.32 18.83 -2.67
CA THR A 356 -16.40 18.95 -1.54
C THR A 356 -15.25 17.96 -1.67
N CYS A 357 -14.08 18.32 -1.14
CA CYS A 357 -12.95 17.40 -1.07
C CYS A 357 -13.23 16.26 -0.07
N ALA A 358 -12.80 15.05 -0.42
CA ALA A 358 -13.12 13.82 0.32
C ALA A 358 -12.38 13.74 1.67
N LEU A 359 -11.21 14.37 1.77
CA LEU A 359 -10.39 14.37 2.98
C LEU A 359 -10.59 15.66 3.78
N PRO A 360 -10.58 15.59 5.13
CA PRO A 360 -10.60 16.78 5.98
C PRO A 360 -9.35 17.64 5.75
N LEU A 361 -9.43 18.96 5.95
CA LEU A 361 -8.27 19.87 5.81
C LEU A 361 -7.10 19.49 6.72
N LYS A 362 -7.40 18.97 7.90
CA LYS A 362 -6.40 18.43 8.83
C LYS A 362 -6.39 16.91 8.72
N PRO A 363 -5.21 16.29 8.56
CA PRO A 363 -5.08 14.85 8.71
C PRO A 363 -5.69 14.41 10.03
N ILE A 364 -6.39 13.29 9.98
CA ILE A 364 -6.90 12.66 11.19
C ILE A 364 -5.67 12.32 12.03
N LYS A 365 -5.54 12.97 13.18
CA LYS A 365 -4.49 12.63 14.14
C LYS A 365 -4.89 11.29 14.75
N HIS A 366 -4.38 10.20 14.20
CA HIS A 366 -4.53 8.91 14.85
C HIS A 366 -3.82 8.96 16.21
N ALA A 367 -4.44 8.36 17.22
CA ALA A 367 -3.80 8.23 18.51
C ALA A 367 -2.53 7.39 18.33
N PRO A 368 -1.32 7.89 18.71
CA PRO A 368 -0.11 7.07 18.66
C PRO A 368 -0.37 5.78 19.44
N CYS A 369 0.02 4.65 18.86
CA CYS A 369 -0.44 3.29 19.13
C CYS A 369 -0.50 2.80 20.61
N GLY A 370 -1.22 3.47 21.50
CA GLY A 370 -1.23 3.26 22.96
C GLY A 370 -0.29 4.18 23.77
N GLY A 371 0.24 5.27 23.19
CA GLY A 371 1.24 6.15 23.82
C GLY A 371 2.70 5.71 23.58
N ASN A 372 3.63 6.68 23.49
CA ASN A 372 5.09 6.48 23.28
C ASN A 372 5.46 5.42 22.24
N CYS A 373 4.91 5.59 21.03
CA CYS A 373 5.06 4.71 19.89
C CYS A 373 6.08 5.30 18.90
N PHE A 374 7.20 4.62 18.69
CA PHE A 374 8.36 5.15 17.96
C PHE A 374 8.61 4.38 16.67
N ARG A 375 8.76 5.10 15.56
CA ARG A 375 9.18 4.61 14.26
C ARG A 375 10.67 4.87 14.06
N PHE A 376 11.37 3.83 13.64
CA PHE A 376 12.81 3.84 13.38
C PHE A 376 13.10 3.50 11.91
N GLY A 377 14.29 3.88 11.44
CA GLY A 377 14.80 3.50 10.12
C GLY A 377 14.23 4.30 8.94
N THR A 378 13.59 5.44 9.20
CA THR A 378 13.31 6.47 8.18
C THR A 378 14.56 7.28 7.85
N GLU A 379 15.44 7.46 8.83
CA GLU A 379 16.76 8.05 8.65
C GLU A 379 17.86 7.02 8.97
N SER A 380 19.04 7.22 8.37
CA SER A 380 20.19 6.32 8.50
C SER A 380 20.83 6.30 9.90
N ASN A 381 20.43 7.20 10.80
CA ASN A 381 20.93 7.32 12.17
C ASN A 381 19.80 7.29 13.22
N SER A 382 18.60 6.80 12.86
CA SER A 382 17.44 6.78 13.76
C SER A 382 17.75 5.99 15.05
N ARG A 383 17.58 6.63 16.21
CA ARG A 383 17.79 5.99 17.53
C ARG A 383 17.24 6.83 18.69
N LEU A 384 16.99 6.15 19.82
CA LEU A 384 16.82 6.77 21.13
C LEU A 384 18.08 6.53 21.98
N GLU A 385 18.50 7.54 22.74
CA GLU A 385 19.65 7.47 23.64
C GLU A 385 19.23 7.75 25.08
N PHE A 386 19.68 6.92 26.01
CA PHE A 386 19.40 7.09 27.43
C PHE A 386 20.71 7.32 28.21
N GLN A 387 20.81 8.45 28.90
CA GLN A 387 21.93 8.82 29.78
C GLN A 387 21.68 8.41 31.24
N SER A 388 20.51 7.86 31.56
CA SER A 388 20.25 7.25 32.84
C SER A 388 19.21 6.17 32.64
N LEU A 389 19.31 5.10 33.42
CA LEU A 389 18.28 4.07 33.49
C LEU A 389 17.49 4.27 34.78
N VAL A 390 16.18 4.07 34.72
CA VAL A 390 15.29 4.11 35.89
C VAL A 390 15.42 2.88 36.77
N SER A 391 16.07 1.82 36.29
CA SER A 391 16.26 0.55 36.99
C SER A 391 17.63 -0.05 36.67
N PRO A 392 18.27 -0.80 37.60
CA PRO A 392 19.55 -1.45 37.36
C PRO A 392 19.46 -2.53 36.28
N ILE A 393 20.54 -2.71 35.53
CA ILE A 393 20.67 -3.73 34.47
C ILE A 393 21.83 -4.71 34.73
N ASP A 394 22.60 -4.48 35.80
CA ASP A 394 23.94 -5.03 36.01
C ASP A 394 23.94 -6.47 36.55
N ALA A 395 23.11 -6.83 37.54
CA ALA A 395 23.03 -8.19 38.08
C ALA A 395 21.84 -9.01 37.53
N ARG A 396 20.66 -8.39 37.45
CA ARG A 396 19.43 -8.96 36.93
C ARG A 396 18.71 -7.90 36.11
N ALA A 397 18.17 -8.29 34.97
CA ALA A 397 17.47 -7.38 34.08
C ALA A 397 16.34 -8.10 33.32
N GLU A 398 15.20 -7.44 33.22
CA GLU A 398 14.11 -7.81 32.31
C GLU A 398 13.85 -6.63 31.39
N PHE A 399 14.18 -6.77 30.11
CA PHE A 399 13.88 -5.75 29.10
C PHE A 399 12.73 -6.25 28.25
N SER A 400 11.64 -5.49 28.13
CA SER A 400 10.52 -5.85 27.29
C SER A 400 10.04 -4.70 26.42
N LEU A 401 9.55 -5.04 25.24
CA LEU A 401 8.93 -4.09 24.31
C LEU A 401 7.99 -4.82 23.35
N GLU A 402 7.10 -4.08 22.71
CA GLU A 402 6.40 -4.57 21.53
C GLU A 402 7.04 -3.99 20.28
N LEU A 403 7.30 -4.81 19.27
CA LEU A 403 7.84 -4.35 18.00
C LEU A 403 7.13 -4.96 16.80
N ARG A 404 7.05 -4.15 15.74
CA ARG A 404 6.64 -4.56 14.40
C ARG A 404 7.78 -4.28 13.45
N ALA A 405 8.40 -5.33 12.91
CA ALA A 405 9.53 -5.20 12.00
C ALA A 405 9.05 -4.91 10.57
N ASN A 406 9.77 -4.03 9.87
CA ASN A 406 9.62 -3.80 8.42
C ASN A 406 10.88 -4.21 7.63
N THR A 407 11.85 -4.80 8.31
CA THR A 407 13.14 -5.24 7.76
C THR A 407 13.53 -6.58 8.33
N PHE A 408 14.23 -7.41 7.54
CA PHE A 408 14.83 -8.67 8.00
C PHE A 408 16.07 -8.46 8.86
N ASN A 409 16.56 -7.23 8.95
CA ASN A 409 17.86 -6.94 9.51
C ASN A 409 17.92 -5.53 10.15
N GLY A 410 18.41 -5.44 11.38
CA GLY A 410 18.70 -4.16 12.04
C GLY A 410 18.85 -4.26 13.55
N LEU A 411 19.57 -3.29 14.13
CA LEU A 411 19.87 -3.22 15.56
C LEU A 411 18.70 -2.64 16.37
N VAL A 412 18.20 -3.38 17.37
CA VAL A 412 17.03 -3.02 18.19
C VAL A 412 17.43 -2.44 19.54
N LEU A 413 18.40 -3.03 20.23
CA LEU A 413 18.94 -2.56 21.51
C LEU A 413 20.46 -2.75 21.50
N TYR A 414 21.20 -1.78 22.01
CA TYR A 414 22.64 -1.92 22.24
C TYR A 414 23.12 -1.11 23.45
N ALA A 415 23.91 -1.77 24.29
CA ALA A 415 24.63 -1.15 25.41
C ALA A 415 25.96 -1.88 25.61
N SER A 416 27.04 -1.15 25.94
CA SER A 416 28.35 -1.75 26.15
C SER A 416 29.24 -0.89 27.06
N ASP A 417 30.23 -1.50 27.71
CA ASP A 417 31.35 -0.78 28.36
C ASP A 417 32.42 -0.25 27.37
N LYS A 418 32.17 -0.42 26.06
CA LYS A 418 33.10 -0.12 24.95
C LYS A 418 34.37 -0.97 24.97
N LYS A 419 34.39 -2.07 25.71
CA LYS A 419 35.52 -3.01 25.79
C LYS A 419 35.04 -4.44 25.58
N LYS A 420 34.44 -5.04 26.60
CA LYS A 420 34.12 -6.47 26.66
C LYS A 420 32.65 -6.73 26.95
N ASP A 421 32.09 -5.98 27.89
CA ASP A 421 30.74 -6.20 28.37
C ASP A 421 29.74 -5.53 27.42
N TYR A 422 28.72 -6.27 26.99
CA TYR A 422 27.64 -5.73 26.16
C TYR A 422 26.33 -6.49 26.28
N ILE A 423 25.25 -5.81 25.92
CA ILE A 423 23.92 -6.35 25.67
C ILE A 423 23.47 -5.87 24.30
N ALA A 424 23.02 -6.78 23.46
CA ALA A 424 22.49 -6.48 22.14
C ALA A 424 21.21 -7.28 21.84
N LEU A 425 20.22 -6.62 21.25
CA LEU A 425 19.10 -7.26 20.56
C LEU A 425 19.11 -6.77 19.11
N TYR A 426 19.05 -7.69 18.17
CA TYR A 426 19.06 -7.35 16.76
C TYR A 426 18.28 -8.36 15.93
N LEU A 427 17.83 -7.90 14.75
CA LEU A 427 17.27 -8.73 13.72
C LEU A 427 18.36 -9.22 12.78
N LYS A 428 18.38 -10.52 12.53
CA LYS A 428 19.20 -11.17 11.52
C LYS A 428 18.36 -12.21 10.78
N ASP A 429 18.24 -12.06 9.47
CA ASP A 429 17.42 -12.92 8.61
C ASP A 429 15.97 -13.08 9.10
N GLY A 430 15.40 -11.98 9.63
CA GLY A 430 14.03 -11.92 10.16
C GLY A 430 13.86 -12.49 11.57
N LYS A 431 14.89 -13.13 12.13
CA LYS A 431 14.87 -13.70 13.48
C LYS A 431 15.50 -12.75 14.49
N LEU A 432 14.93 -12.70 15.70
CA LEU A 432 15.52 -11.94 16.79
C LEU A 432 16.68 -12.71 17.41
N VAL A 433 17.77 -12.01 17.64
CA VAL A 433 18.95 -12.53 18.32
C VAL A 433 19.25 -11.67 19.52
N TYR A 434 19.15 -12.26 20.70
CA TYR A 434 19.56 -11.65 21.97
C TYR A 434 20.96 -12.16 22.33
N GLU A 435 21.91 -11.25 22.48
CA GLU A 435 23.29 -11.59 22.76
C GLU A 435 23.86 -10.70 23.88
N TYR A 436 24.63 -11.31 24.79
CA TYR A 436 25.30 -10.58 25.86
C TYR A 436 26.61 -11.23 26.28
N ASP A 437 27.56 -10.41 26.75
CA ASP A 437 28.79 -10.83 27.42
C ASP A 437 28.90 -10.11 28.77
N SER A 438 29.14 -10.87 29.83
CA SER A 438 29.32 -10.37 31.21
C SER A 438 30.78 -10.37 31.64
N GLY A 439 31.72 -10.32 30.71
CA GLY A 439 33.16 -10.23 30.99
C GLY A 439 33.89 -11.57 30.94
N SER A 440 33.24 -12.67 30.54
CA SER A 440 33.84 -14.02 30.45
C SER A 440 33.56 -14.73 29.13
N GLY A 441 32.87 -14.08 28.20
CA GLY A 441 32.49 -14.61 26.89
C GLY A 441 30.99 -14.43 26.63
N SER A 442 30.63 -14.35 25.35
CA SER A 442 29.27 -14.09 24.91
C SER A 442 28.39 -15.33 24.83
N VAL A 443 27.09 -15.15 25.02
CA VAL A 443 26.05 -16.14 24.67
C VAL A 443 25.04 -15.50 23.74
N SER A 444 24.62 -16.23 22.70
CA SER A 444 23.68 -15.77 21.67
C SER A 444 22.44 -16.67 21.67
N LEU A 445 21.27 -16.05 21.86
CA LEU A 445 19.96 -16.68 21.98
C LEU A 445 19.10 -16.23 20.80
N GLN A 446 18.86 -17.12 19.86
CA GLN A 446 18.14 -16.80 18.62
C GLN A 446 16.71 -17.35 18.64
N SER A 447 15.75 -16.57 18.13
CA SER A 447 14.38 -17.00 17.98
C SER A 447 14.23 -18.17 17.00
N LYS A 448 13.26 -19.05 17.26
CA LYS A 448 13.01 -20.20 16.37
C LYS A 448 12.43 -19.73 15.04
N GLN A 449 11.51 -18.78 15.10
CA GLN A 449 10.77 -18.23 13.96
C GLN A 449 11.15 -16.77 13.67
N SER A 450 10.89 -16.37 12.42
CA SER A 450 11.02 -14.97 12.00
C SER A 450 9.84 -14.16 12.53
N ILE A 451 10.09 -12.93 12.96
CA ILE A 451 9.08 -11.95 13.38
C ILE A 451 8.73 -10.95 12.29
N LEU A 452 9.16 -11.19 11.05
CA LEU A 452 8.79 -10.37 9.91
C LEU A 452 7.50 -10.88 9.23
N ASP A 453 6.39 -10.71 9.92
CA ASP A 453 5.03 -10.97 9.43
C ASP A 453 4.16 -9.69 9.37
N TYR A 454 4.78 -8.55 9.67
CA TYR A 454 4.18 -7.22 9.80
C TYR A 454 3.12 -7.11 10.90
N GLN A 455 3.15 -8.00 11.90
CA GLN A 455 2.35 -7.92 13.11
C GLN A 455 3.17 -7.34 14.26
N TRP A 456 2.48 -6.99 15.35
CA TRP A 456 3.13 -6.62 16.60
C TRP A 456 3.50 -7.88 17.36
N HIS A 457 4.75 -7.96 17.82
CA HIS A 457 5.22 -9.02 18.70
C HIS A 457 5.67 -8.46 20.03
N TYR A 458 5.26 -9.09 21.13
CA TYR A 458 5.77 -8.79 22.46
C TYR A 458 7.09 -9.54 22.68
N VAL A 459 8.18 -8.80 22.86
CA VAL A 459 9.53 -9.35 23.04
C VAL A 459 9.97 -9.08 24.46
N LYS A 460 10.43 -10.12 25.16
CA LYS A 460 10.97 -10.02 26.52
C LYS A 460 12.32 -10.74 26.63
N LEU A 461 13.32 -9.98 27.05
CA LEU A 461 14.67 -10.45 27.37
C LEU A 461 14.76 -10.54 28.88
N TYR A 462 15.13 -11.70 29.40
CA TYR A 462 15.35 -11.88 30.82
C TYR A 462 16.78 -12.34 31.07
N ARG A 463 17.45 -11.74 32.04
CA ARG A 463 18.77 -12.14 32.51
C ARG A 463 18.83 -12.13 34.02
N ASP A 464 19.35 -13.19 34.61
CA ASP A 464 19.63 -13.30 36.04
C ASP A 464 21.02 -13.90 36.24
N GLY A 465 21.98 -13.06 36.63
CA GLY A 465 23.38 -13.44 36.65
C GLY A 465 23.88 -13.84 35.26
N ARG A 466 24.24 -15.12 35.10
CA ARG A 466 24.72 -15.64 33.80
C ARG A 466 23.61 -16.20 32.93
N ASP A 467 22.47 -16.53 33.52
CA ASP A 467 21.36 -17.20 32.85
C ASP A 467 20.54 -16.16 32.09
N GLY A 468 20.15 -16.48 30.86
CA GLY A 468 19.45 -15.57 29.95
C GLY A 468 18.38 -16.29 29.14
N GLN A 469 17.32 -15.57 28.82
CA GLN A 469 16.16 -16.06 28.09
C GLN A 469 15.63 -15.02 27.10
N LEU A 470 15.16 -15.51 25.95
CA LEU A 470 14.45 -14.75 24.92
C LEU A 470 13.03 -15.29 24.79
N TRP A 471 12.06 -14.43 25.04
CA TRP A 471 10.63 -14.71 24.92
C TRP A 471 10.02 -13.86 23.80
N ILE A 472 9.13 -14.45 23.01
CA ILE A 472 8.33 -13.77 21.99
C ILE A 472 6.89 -14.23 22.15
N ASP A 473 5.94 -13.30 22.28
CA ASP A 473 4.51 -13.54 22.45
C ASP A 473 4.22 -14.56 23.57
N ASP A 474 4.89 -14.35 24.72
CA ASP A 474 4.84 -15.20 25.91
C ASP A 474 5.32 -16.65 25.71
N ILE A 475 5.96 -16.94 24.58
CA ILE A 475 6.56 -18.24 24.28
C ILE A 475 8.09 -18.14 24.40
N LEU A 476 8.67 -19.03 25.21
CA LEU A 476 10.13 -19.17 25.34
C LEU A 476 10.74 -19.64 24.02
N GLN A 477 11.54 -18.77 23.40
CA GLN A 477 12.19 -19.04 22.12
C GLN A 477 13.55 -19.69 22.30
N ALA A 478 14.36 -19.16 23.22
CA ALA A 478 15.70 -19.65 23.52
C ALA A 478 16.10 -19.30 24.96
N GLU A 479 16.95 -20.12 25.54
CA GLU A 479 17.59 -19.88 26.84
C GLU A 479 19.04 -20.37 26.80
N GLY A 480 19.88 -19.79 27.66
CA GLY A 480 21.27 -20.17 27.74
C GLY A 480 22.01 -19.43 28.85
N LYS A 481 23.32 -19.67 28.92
CA LYS A 481 24.15 -19.15 30.01
C LYS A 481 25.47 -18.64 29.47
N SER A 482 25.91 -17.46 29.90
CA SER A 482 27.24 -16.98 29.58
C SER A 482 28.33 -17.83 30.27
N PRO A 483 29.47 -18.09 29.59
CA PRO A 483 30.58 -18.87 30.15
C PRO A 483 31.28 -18.15 31.31
N GLY A 484 32.09 -18.89 32.07
CA GLY A 484 32.88 -18.33 33.20
C GLY A 484 32.09 -18.12 34.50
N LEU A 485 32.57 -17.21 35.35
CA LEU A 485 32.06 -17.00 36.72
C LEU A 485 31.43 -15.62 36.95
N THR A 486 31.55 -14.70 35.99
CA THR A 486 31.07 -13.33 36.13
C THR A 486 29.54 -13.27 35.97
N THR A 487 28.85 -12.68 36.95
CA THR A 487 27.38 -12.59 37.00
C THR A 487 26.85 -11.17 36.84
N ARG A 488 27.74 -10.18 36.92
CA ARG A 488 27.40 -8.77 36.74
C ARG A 488 27.96 -8.28 35.41
N ILE A 489 27.25 -7.34 34.78
CA ILE A 489 27.68 -6.67 33.57
C ILE A 489 27.91 -5.18 33.87
N ASP A 490 29.07 -4.66 33.47
CA ASP A 490 29.36 -3.23 33.53
C ASP A 490 29.03 -2.60 32.16
N LEU A 491 28.31 -1.48 32.14
CA LEU A 491 27.87 -0.84 30.90
C LEU A 491 28.09 0.66 30.98
N GLN A 492 28.61 1.24 29.90
CA GLN A 492 28.79 2.67 29.77
C GLN A 492 27.64 3.30 29.00
N ARG A 493 27.32 4.53 29.39
CA ARG A 493 26.34 5.37 28.71
C ARG A 493 26.89 5.93 27.41
N PRO A 494 26.01 6.26 26.43
CA PRO A 494 24.55 6.10 26.44
C PRO A 494 24.07 4.66 26.18
N PHE A 495 22.83 4.34 26.57
CA PHE A 495 22.13 3.12 26.17
C PHE A 495 21.27 3.41 24.93
N TYR A 496 21.30 2.54 23.91
CA TYR A 496 20.71 2.83 22.61
C TYR A 496 19.54 1.90 22.27
N ILE A 497 18.46 2.48 21.74
CA ILE A 497 17.31 1.75 21.17
C ILE A 497 17.15 2.13 19.70
N GLY A 498 16.94 1.11 18.86
CA GLY A 498 16.59 1.20 17.44
C GLY A 498 17.73 1.58 16.49
N GLY A 499 18.90 1.94 17.00
CA GLY A 499 20.09 2.11 16.17
C GLY A 499 21.28 2.70 16.92
N LEU A 500 22.42 2.78 16.23
CA LEU A 500 23.65 3.40 16.74
C LEU A 500 24.11 4.56 15.85
N PRO A 501 24.76 5.59 16.41
CA PRO A 501 25.48 6.55 15.59
C PRO A 501 26.63 5.86 14.83
N ASN A 502 26.97 6.40 13.66
CA ASN A 502 27.89 5.76 12.72
C ASN A 502 29.26 5.39 13.32
N GLU A 503 29.84 6.24 14.16
CA GLU A 503 31.16 5.98 14.76
C GLU A 503 31.10 4.87 15.82
N GLU A 504 30.06 4.87 16.63
CA GLU A 504 29.75 3.86 17.63
C GLU A 504 29.47 2.52 16.97
N PHE A 505 28.70 2.50 15.89
CA PHE A 505 28.43 1.28 15.12
C PHE A 505 29.71 0.69 14.52
N ARG A 506 30.58 1.53 13.93
CA ARG A 506 31.89 1.09 13.42
C ARG A 506 32.78 0.54 14.54
N SER A 507 32.76 1.16 15.71
CA SER A 507 33.53 0.73 16.88
C SER A 507 33.03 -0.60 17.42
N ALA A 508 31.71 -0.74 17.59
CA ALA A 508 31.06 -1.99 17.99
C ALA A 508 31.35 -3.13 17.01
N LYS A 509 31.33 -2.86 15.70
CA LYS A 509 31.66 -3.86 14.67
C LYS A 509 33.13 -4.31 14.70
N LYS A 510 34.06 -3.43 15.09
CA LYS A 510 35.47 -3.80 15.28
C LYS A 510 35.68 -4.65 16.54
N GLN A 511 34.96 -4.33 17.62
CA GLN A 511 35.06 -5.01 18.90
C GLN A 511 34.35 -6.37 18.88
N HIS A 512 33.21 -6.44 18.20
CA HIS A 512 32.34 -7.62 18.12
C HIS A 512 32.03 -7.96 16.65
N PRO A 513 33.03 -8.37 15.85
CA PRO A 513 32.84 -8.64 14.42
C PRO A 513 31.85 -9.77 14.15
N THR A 514 31.76 -10.77 15.04
CA THR A 514 30.80 -11.88 14.92
C THR A 514 29.34 -11.43 15.11
N LEU A 515 29.12 -10.38 15.91
CA LEU A 515 27.80 -9.81 16.22
C LEU A 515 27.26 -8.95 15.05
N LEU A 516 28.08 -8.05 14.50
CA LEU A 516 27.62 -6.95 13.63
C LEU A 516 28.13 -6.99 12.17
N SER A 517 28.73 -8.11 11.73
CA SER A 517 29.20 -8.24 10.33
C SER A 517 28.06 -8.11 9.33
N ASP A 518 26.93 -8.74 9.63
CA ASP A 518 25.74 -8.81 8.77
C ASP A 518 24.53 -8.18 9.46
N VAL A 519 24.72 -7.12 10.24
CA VAL A 519 23.62 -6.41 10.91
C VAL A 519 23.61 -4.94 10.48
N ALA A 520 22.45 -4.39 10.15
CA ALA A 520 22.30 -2.98 9.84
C ALA A 520 22.35 -2.13 11.12
N ALA A 521 22.95 -0.94 11.03
CA ALA A 521 23.16 -0.05 12.17
C ALA A 521 21.86 0.47 12.81
N VAL A 522 20.75 0.40 12.08
CA VAL A 522 19.44 0.93 12.47
C VAL A 522 18.37 -0.11 12.17
N PHE A 523 17.45 -0.30 13.11
CA PHE A 523 16.23 -1.07 12.93
C PHE A 523 15.19 -0.25 12.14
N SER A 524 14.52 -0.89 11.17
CA SER A 524 13.41 -0.30 10.44
C SER A 524 12.09 -0.93 10.84
N GLY A 525 11.21 -0.16 11.44
CA GLY A 525 9.95 -0.65 11.99
C GLY A 525 9.44 0.23 13.10
N CYS A 526 8.55 -0.34 13.92
CA CYS A 526 7.95 0.35 15.04
C CYS A 526 8.24 -0.37 16.35
N MET A 527 8.40 0.41 17.42
CA MET A 527 8.48 -0.10 18.79
C MET A 527 7.60 0.74 19.72
N ARG A 528 7.03 0.09 20.73
CA ARG A 528 6.25 0.73 21.80
C ARG A 528 6.41 -0.05 23.10
N ASN A 529 5.90 0.51 24.20
CA ASN A 529 5.88 -0.14 25.51
C ASN A 529 7.27 -0.64 25.92
N ILE A 530 8.29 0.21 25.79
CA ILE A 530 9.68 -0.12 26.12
C ILE A 530 9.87 -0.03 27.64
N LEU A 531 10.04 -1.18 28.28
CA LEU A 531 10.15 -1.34 29.72
C LEU A 531 11.50 -1.95 30.11
N LEU A 532 12.02 -1.51 31.24
CA LEU A 532 13.15 -2.12 31.95
C LEU A 532 12.71 -2.47 33.36
N ASN A 533 12.78 -3.75 33.72
CA ASN A 533 12.31 -4.33 34.98
C ASN A 533 10.85 -3.95 35.27
N ASN A 534 9.99 -4.05 34.26
CA ASN A 534 8.56 -3.66 34.32
C ASN A 534 8.29 -2.18 34.61
N VAL A 535 9.32 -1.32 34.50
CA VAL A 535 9.19 0.13 34.61
C VAL A 535 9.45 0.76 33.24
N PRO A 536 8.62 1.70 32.76
CA PRO A 536 8.91 2.43 31.53
C PRO A 536 10.30 3.07 31.59
N MET A 537 11.08 2.97 30.51
CA MET A 537 12.45 3.52 30.49
C MET A 537 12.53 5.05 30.69
N GLY A 538 11.39 5.74 30.65
CA GLY A 538 11.27 7.19 30.78
C GLY A 538 11.56 7.90 29.46
N ASP A 539 11.77 9.20 29.54
CA ASP A 539 12.09 10.02 28.36
C ASP A 539 13.54 9.78 27.92
N ALA A 540 13.73 9.58 26.61
CA ALA A 540 15.06 9.48 26.04
C ALA A 540 15.81 10.81 26.24
N SER A 541 17.08 10.73 26.62
CA SER A 541 17.95 11.89 26.76
C SER A 541 18.25 12.56 25.41
N ASN A 542 18.21 11.77 24.34
CA ASN A 542 18.29 12.27 22.98
C ASN A 542 17.48 11.36 22.05
N SER A 543 16.87 11.95 21.03
CA SER A 543 16.06 11.26 20.03
C SER A 543 16.44 11.78 18.66
N VAL A 544 16.91 10.91 17.79
CA VAL A 544 17.40 11.28 16.44
C VAL A 544 16.61 10.50 15.41
N GLY A 545 16.03 11.16 14.41
CA GLY A 545 15.31 10.52 13.31
C GLY A 545 14.15 9.63 13.75
N ILE A 546 13.50 9.94 14.88
CA ILE A 546 12.38 9.17 15.42
C ILE A 546 11.07 9.88 15.08
N TYR A 547 10.14 9.11 14.53
CA TYR A 547 8.81 9.59 14.17
C TYR A 547 7.73 8.84 14.95
N PRO A 548 6.53 9.39 15.13
CA PRO A 548 5.42 8.61 15.65
C PRO A 548 5.16 7.40 14.75
N CYS A 549 4.95 6.22 15.35
CA CYS A 549 4.45 5.07 14.60
C CYS A 549 2.92 5.03 14.63
N ASP A 550 2.33 4.89 13.45
CA ASP A 550 0.89 4.84 13.22
C ASP A 550 0.53 3.55 12.49
N ASN A 551 -0.70 3.08 12.69
CA ASN A 551 -1.25 1.94 11.96
C ASN A 551 -1.86 2.35 10.61
N GLU A 552 -2.21 3.62 10.42
CA GLU A 552 -2.78 4.15 9.19
C GLU A 552 -1.87 5.22 8.58
N PHE A 553 -0.90 4.79 7.77
CA PHE A 553 0.05 5.73 7.18
C PHE A 553 -0.52 6.38 5.91
N GLU A 554 -0.85 7.67 6.01
CA GLU A 554 -0.85 8.53 4.83
C GLU A 554 0.61 8.84 4.42
N ARG A 555 1.06 8.23 3.32
CA ARG A 555 2.43 8.41 2.79
C ARG A 555 2.74 9.88 2.48
N GLY A 556 4.01 10.30 2.46
CA GLY A 556 4.42 11.65 2.00
C GLY A 556 4.56 12.73 3.09
N ILE A 557 4.72 13.98 2.66
CA ILE A 557 4.88 15.16 3.53
C ILE A 557 3.55 15.93 3.53
N PHE A 558 3.01 16.20 4.72
CA PHE A 558 1.81 17.02 4.86
C PHE A 558 2.19 18.50 4.91
N PHE A 559 1.57 19.31 4.05
CA PHE A 559 1.60 20.76 4.10
C PHE A 559 0.35 21.21 4.87
N GLY A 560 0.51 22.06 5.88
CA GLY A 560 -0.55 22.40 6.82
C GLY A 560 -1.16 23.78 6.56
N GLU A 561 -2.10 24.20 7.43
CA GLU A 561 -2.71 25.54 7.38
C GLU A 561 -1.70 26.69 7.57
N GLN A 562 -0.51 26.42 8.11
CA GLN A 562 0.57 27.40 8.22
C GLN A 562 1.38 27.41 6.92
N HIS A 563 1.83 28.59 6.46
CA HIS A 563 2.57 28.82 5.20
C HIS A 563 3.81 27.92 5.05
N GLY A 564 3.59 26.66 4.64
CA GLY A 564 4.62 25.65 4.47
C GLY A 564 5.09 25.64 3.02
N TYR A 565 6.38 25.82 2.83
CA TYR A 565 7.04 25.65 1.54
C TYR A 565 8.44 25.11 1.75
N PHE A 566 8.95 24.41 0.74
CA PHE A 566 10.36 24.08 0.66
C PHE A 566 11.03 24.98 -0.37
N VAL A 567 12.23 25.43 -0.04
CA VAL A 567 13.20 25.90 -1.04
C VAL A 567 14.10 24.72 -1.33
N LEU A 568 13.93 24.10 -2.50
CA LEU A 568 14.70 22.90 -2.86
C LEU A 568 16.08 23.27 -3.43
N ASP A 569 16.17 24.39 -4.13
CA ASP A 569 17.41 24.89 -4.71
C ASP A 569 17.29 26.42 -4.93
N ASN A 570 18.31 27.18 -4.56
CA ASN A 570 18.41 28.63 -4.76
C ASN A 570 19.16 29.01 -6.04
N ASP A 571 19.85 28.05 -6.65
CA ASP A 571 20.69 28.21 -7.83
C ASP A 571 20.20 27.29 -8.97
N PHE A 572 18.90 27.02 -9.00
CA PHE A 572 18.28 26.12 -9.95
C PHE A 572 18.44 26.65 -11.38
N MET A 573 19.06 25.85 -12.26
CA MET A 573 19.25 26.19 -13.66
C MET A 573 18.27 25.41 -14.54
N ILE A 574 17.48 26.12 -15.35
CA ILE A 574 16.63 25.49 -16.35
C ILE A 574 17.46 25.27 -17.61
N GLU A 575 17.85 24.03 -17.87
CA GLU A 575 18.50 23.66 -19.13
C GLU A 575 17.47 23.53 -20.27
N SER A 576 17.92 23.08 -21.45
CA SER A 576 17.07 22.83 -22.63
C SER A 576 15.93 21.81 -22.40
N LYS A 577 16.00 21.06 -21.28
CA LYS A 577 14.98 20.13 -20.82
C LYS A 577 14.77 20.27 -19.32
N LEU A 578 13.51 20.33 -18.91
CA LEU A 578 13.09 20.33 -17.51
C LEU A 578 12.06 19.22 -17.32
N SER A 579 12.24 18.38 -16.31
CA SER A 579 11.30 17.31 -15.96
C SER A 579 11.06 17.29 -14.47
N PHE A 580 9.83 17.56 -14.06
CA PHE A 580 9.36 17.44 -12.68
C PHE A 580 8.28 16.38 -12.60
N SER A 581 8.37 15.49 -11.62
CA SER A 581 7.31 14.53 -11.33
C SER A 581 7.18 14.31 -9.84
N PHE A 582 5.96 14.31 -9.34
CA PHE A 582 5.65 14.09 -7.93
C PHE A 582 4.22 13.55 -7.81
N GLU A 583 3.89 13.01 -6.64
CA GLU A 583 2.54 12.57 -6.33
C GLU A 583 1.93 13.50 -5.27
N ILE A 584 0.64 13.78 -5.39
CA ILE A 584 -0.10 14.60 -4.43
C ILE A 584 -1.35 13.87 -3.97
N LYS A 585 -1.78 14.15 -2.74
CA LYS A 585 -3.10 13.79 -2.23
C LYS A 585 -3.77 15.02 -1.59
N PRO A 586 -4.30 15.94 -2.42
CA PRO A 586 -4.91 17.19 -2.00
C PRO A 586 -6.07 17.03 -1.02
N ARG A 587 -6.11 17.90 -0.02
CA ARG A 587 -7.28 18.14 0.84
C ARG A 587 -8.06 19.40 0.44
N THR A 588 -7.52 20.15 -0.53
CA THR A 588 -8.04 21.42 -1.03
C THR A 588 -8.15 21.40 -2.55
N LYS A 589 -9.01 22.27 -3.09
CA LYS A 589 -9.14 22.52 -4.53
C LYS A 589 -8.14 23.56 -5.06
N ASN A 590 -7.47 24.27 -4.16
CA ASN A 590 -6.61 25.39 -4.49
C ASN A 590 -5.22 25.14 -3.93
N ALA A 591 -4.18 25.44 -4.70
CA ALA A 591 -2.81 25.14 -4.30
C ALA A 591 -1.76 25.83 -5.16
N VAL A 592 -0.62 26.15 -4.57
CA VAL A 592 0.64 26.29 -5.32
C VAL A 592 1.42 24.99 -5.16
N LEU A 593 1.65 24.28 -6.27
CA LEU A 593 2.38 23.01 -6.24
C LEU A 593 3.89 23.24 -6.30
N PHE A 594 4.34 24.02 -7.28
CA PHE A 594 5.72 24.50 -7.34
C PHE A 594 5.82 25.84 -8.08
N VAL A 595 6.92 26.54 -7.83
CA VAL A 595 7.31 27.77 -8.51
C VAL A 595 8.81 27.74 -8.76
N ILE A 596 9.22 28.01 -9.99
CA ILE A 596 10.61 28.32 -10.34
C ILE A 596 10.61 29.78 -10.76
N ALA A 597 11.36 30.62 -10.06
CA ALA A 597 11.31 32.06 -10.29
C ALA A 597 12.68 32.73 -10.23
N SER A 598 12.81 33.84 -10.94
CA SER A 598 13.90 34.80 -10.77
C SER A 598 13.86 35.42 -9.37
N GLY A 599 15.01 35.93 -8.91
CA GLY A 599 15.13 36.49 -7.55
C GLY A 599 14.22 37.69 -7.26
N ASP A 600 13.77 38.40 -8.30
CA ASP A 600 12.83 39.52 -8.22
C ASP A 600 11.37 39.12 -8.54
N GLY A 601 11.12 37.85 -8.90
CA GLY A 601 9.79 37.33 -9.21
C GLY A 601 9.18 37.84 -10.52
N SER A 602 9.97 38.52 -11.36
CA SER A 602 9.55 39.07 -12.65
C SER A 602 9.34 37.99 -13.73
N GLU A 603 9.95 36.83 -13.51
CA GLU A 603 10.17 35.77 -14.46
C GLU A 603 9.89 34.44 -13.72
N PHE A 604 8.84 33.67 -14.11
CA PHE A 604 8.52 32.42 -13.39
C PHE A 604 7.81 31.34 -14.22
N ILE A 605 8.00 30.08 -13.81
CA ILE A 605 7.20 28.92 -14.20
C ILE A 605 6.54 28.38 -12.93
N THR A 606 5.22 28.26 -12.93
CA THR A 606 4.48 27.73 -11.77
C THR A 606 3.44 26.70 -12.20
N LEU A 607 3.21 25.72 -11.34
CA LEU A 607 2.06 24.83 -11.42
C LEU A 607 1.16 25.08 -10.20
N GLN A 608 -0.12 25.32 -10.47
CA GLN A 608 -1.12 25.64 -9.46
C GLN A 608 -2.37 24.76 -9.63
N MET A 609 -3.06 24.49 -8.54
CA MET A 609 -4.47 24.08 -8.57
C MET A 609 -5.32 25.30 -8.29
N VAL A 610 -6.31 25.58 -9.14
CA VAL A 610 -7.28 26.65 -8.91
C VAL A 610 -8.66 26.07 -9.19
N ASP A 611 -9.49 26.05 -8.16
CA ASP A 611 -10.82 25.44 -8.19
C ASP A 611 -10.83 24.02 -8.78
N GLY A 612 -9.86 23.19 -8.35
CA GLY A 612 -9.72 21.79 -8.77
C GLY A 612 -9.02 21.59 -10.10
N VAL A 613 -8.73 22.67 -10.82
CA VAL A 613 -8.10 22.63 -12.14
C VAL A 613 -6.59 22.85 -12.00
N VAL A 614 -5.81 21.96 -12.61
CA VAL A 614 -4.35 22.16 -12.73
C VAL A 614 -4.05 23.15 -13.85
N MET A 615 -3.31 24.21 -13.50
CA MET A 615 -2.85 25.23 -14.41
C MET A 615 -1.35 25.43 -14.28
N LEU A 616 -0.66 25.39 -15.42
CA LEU A 616 0.71 25.84 -15.53
C LEU A 616 0.74 27.26 -16.09
N SER A 617 1.42 28.16 -15.42
CA SER A 617 1.63 29.54 -15.87
C SER A 617 3.11 29.81 -16.10
N VAL A 618 3.41 30.53 -17.18
CA VAL A 618 4.74 30.92 -17.59
C VAL A 618 4.73 32.43 -17.84
N GLU A 619 5.42 33.18 -17.00
CA GLU A 619 5.47 34.65 -17.02
C GLU A 619 6.89 35.14 -17.33
N HIS A 620 6.97 36.28 -18.01
CA HIS A 620 8.21 36.90 -18.45
C HIS A 620 8.06 38.43 -18.46
N GLU A 621 9.13 39.15 -18.14
CA GLU A 621 9.15 40.61 -17.90
C GLU A 621 8.43 41.48 -18.95
N GLN A 622 8.47 41.07 -20.22
CA GLN A 622 8.03 41.91 -21.35
C GLN A 622 6.86 41.34 -22.17
N GLN A 623 6.18 40.29 -21.70
CA GLN A 623 5.11 39.64 -22.46
C GLN A 623 3.92 39.25 -21.60
N ALA A 624 2.73 39.17 -22.21
CA ALA A 624 1.57 38.59 -21.56
C ALA A 624 1.83 37.12 -21.24
N GLY A 625 1.68 36.74 -19.96
CA GLY A 625 1.84 35.37 -19.48
C GLY A 625 1.10 34.31 -20.29
N GLN A 626 1.77 33.17 -20.49
CA GLN A 626 1.21 32.01 -21.16
C GLN A 626 0.69 31.01 -20.14
N ARG A 627 -0.51 30.46 -20.36
CA ARG A 627 -1.15 29.53 -19.43
C ARG A 627 -1.61 28.27 -20.13
N LEU A 628 -1.35 27.13 -19.51
CA LEU A 628 -1.83 25.81 -19.93
C LEU A 628 -2.76 25.25 -18.86
N LYS A 629 -4.03 25.09 -19.21
CA LYS A 629 -5.06 24.47 -18.37
C LYS A 629 -5.15 22.98 -18.73
N LEU A 630 -5.12 22.10 -17.72
CA LEU A 630 -5.47 20.70 -17.91
C LEU A 630 -6.98 20.52 -17.72
N PRO A 631 -7.72 19.95 -18.69
CA PRO A 631 -9.13 19.63 -18.50
C PRO A 631 -9.28 18.52 -17.45
N MET A 632 -10.03 18.81 -16.39
CA MET A 632 -10.37 17.85 -15.33
C MET A 632 -11.82 17.40 -15.49
N LYS A 633 -12.13 16.16 -15.05
CA LYS A 633 -13.49 15.61 -15.11
C LYS A 633 -14.47 16.36 -14.21
N SER A 634 -14.00 16.83 -13.06
CA SER A 634 -14.74 17.67 -12.11
C SER A 634 -13.77 18.53 -11.29
N ASN A 635 -14.30 19.53 -10.57
CA ASN A 635 -13.51 20.39 -9.69
C ASN A 635 -13.04 19.69 -8.40
N SER A 636 -13.50 18.45 -8.13
CA SER A 636 -13.02 17.64 -7.00
C SER A 636 -12.14 16.46 -7.43
N ALA A 637 -11.85 16.31 -8.73
CA ALA A 637 -11.15 15.17 -9.31
C ALA A 637 -9.72 14.94 -8.78
N LEU A 638 -9.13 15.93 -8.09
CA LEU A 638 -7.82 15.80 -7.44
C LEU A 638 -7.86 15.73 -5.93
N CYS A 639 -9.01 16.02 -5.30
CA CYS A 639 -9.13 15.96 -3.85
C CYS A 639 -10.13 14.87 -3.44
N ASP A 640 -10.09 13.74 -4.16
CA ASP A 640 -10.96 12.59 -4.00
C ASP A 640 -10.51 11.61 -2.91
N GLY A 641 -9.39 11.94 -2.24
CA GLY A 641 -8.80 11.13 -1.18
C GLY A 641 -7.76 10.11 -1.63
N HIS A 642 -7.43 10.07 -2.92
CA HIS A 642 -6.40 9.20 -3.50
C HIS A 642 -5.14 9.96 -3.91
N TRP A 643 -4.08 9.22 -4.18
CA TRP A 643 -2.83 9.78 -4.71
C TRP A 643 -2.97 10.02 -6.21
N HIS A 644 -2.58 11.21 -6.65
CA HIS A 644 -2.54 11.63 -8.04
C HIS A 644 -1.11 11.90 -8.48
N SER A 645 -0.72 11.37 -9.63
CA SER A 645 0.62 11.54 -10.20
C SER A 645 0.64 12.76 -11.11
N ILE A 646 1.47 13.76 -10.76
CA ILE A 646 1.68 14.97 -11.55
C ILE A 646 3.03 14.91 -12.25
N ARG A 647 3.05 15.31 -13.52
CA ARG A 647 4.26 15.46 -14.32
C ARG A 647 4.27 16.77 -15.08
N VAL A 648 5.42 17.42 -15.12
CA VAL A 648 5.68 18.58 -15.95
C VAL A 648 6.95 18.31 -16.75
N LEU A 649 6.86 18.44 -18.07
CA LEU A 649 7.97 18.26 -18.98
C LEU A 649 8.07 19.48 -19.90
N LYS A 650 9.15 20.25 -19.79
CA LYS A 650 9.54 21.23 -20.80
C LYS A 650 10.69 20.65 -21.62
N VAL A 651 10.55 20.71 -22.94
CA VAL A 651 11.63 20.43 -23.90
C VAL A 651 11.66 21.59 -24.88
N LYS A 652 12.76 22.35 -24.87
CA LYS A 652 12.88 23.60 -25.65
C LYS A 652 11.68 24.52 -25.37
N ASN A 653 10.88 24.81 -26.40
CA ASN A 653 9.70 25.66 -26.33
C ASN A 653 8.38 24.88 -26.19
N PHE A 654 8.41 23.57 -25.93
CA PHE A 654 7.20 22.79 -25.67
C PHE A 654 7.11 22.46 -24.19
N VAL A 655 5.94 22.67 -23.59
CA VAL A 655 5.64 22.30 -22.21
C VAL A 655 4.46 21.34 -22.21
N THR A 656 4.59 20.26 -21.46
CA THR A 656 3.54 19.27 -21.22
C THR A 656 3.29 19.17 -19.73
N ILE A 657 2.02 19.19 -19.33
CA ILE A 657 1.59 18.81 -17.99
C ILE A 657 0.77 17.53 -18.07
N GLY A 658 0.96 16.64 -17.11
CA GLY A 658 0.29 15.36 -17.01
C GLY A 658 -0.24 15.12 -15.61
N VAL A 659 -1.48 14.68 -15.48
CA VAL A 659 -2.09 14.26 -14.21
C VAL A 659 -2.77 12.92 -14.44
N ASP A 660 -2.35 11.88 -13.73
CA ASP A 660 -2.87 10.50 -13.84
C ASP A 660 -2.92 9.96 -15.29
N GLY A 661 -2.01 10.43 -16.13
CA GLY A 661 -1.92 10.06 -17.54
C GLY A 661 -2.74 10.92 -18.50
N ILE A 662 -3.57 11.85 -18.00
CA ILE A 662 -4.20 12.90 -18.80
C ILE A 662 -3.16 13.98 -19.04
N ASN A 663 -2.88 14.31 -20.29
CA ASN A 663 -1.85 15.29 -20.63
C ASN A 663 -2.44 16.47 -21.40
N ALA A 664 -1.94 17.67 -21.11
CA ALA A 664 -2.11 18.86 -21.93
C ALA A 664 -0.73 19.38 -22.33
N HIS A 665 -0.65 20.03 -23.48
CA HIS A 665 0.60 20.60 -23.97
C HIS A 665 0.38 21.99 -24.54
N MET A 666 1.43 22.81 -24.47
CA MET A 666 1.49 24.16 -25.01
C MET A 666 2.84 24.36 -25.68
N GLN A 667 2.81 25.06 -26.81
CA GLN A 667 4.02 25.59 -27.41
C GLN A 667 4.21 27.03 -26.93
N LEU A 668 5.31 27.28 -26.23
CA LEU A 668 5.76 28.62 -25.86
C LEU A 668 6.10 29.39 -27.13
N LYS A 669 5.61 30.63 -27.23
CA LYS A 669 5.92 31.56 -28.32
C LYS A 669 7.45 31.76 -28.41
N LYS A 670 8.01 31.56 -29.62
CA LYS A 670 9.44 31.77 -29.91
C LYS A 670 9.79 33.24 -29.75
N GLN A 671 10.88 33.52 -29.04
CA GLN A 671 11.39 34.88 -28.87
C GLN A 671 12.43 35.24 -29.96
N LYS A 672 12.55 36.53 -30.28
CA LYS A 672 13.63 37.06 -31.12
C LYS A 672 14.89 37.18 -30.26
N GLY A 673 15.79 36.21 -30.41
CA GLY A 673 17.13 36.26 -29.84
C GLY A 673 17.25 35.96 -28.34
N ASP A 674 16.56 34.93 -27.82
CA ASP A 674 16.85 34.52 -26.42
C ASP A 674 16.51 33.05 -26.06
N HIS A 675 17.30 32.58 -25.12
CA HIS A 675 17.30 31.33 -24.37
C HIS A 675 16.33 31.46 -23.18
N PHE A 676 15.07 31.08 -23.35
CA PHE A 676 14.01 31.27 -22.33
C PHE A 676 14.36 30.63 -20.97
N MET A 677 14.64 31.48 -19.96
CA MET A 677 15.11 31.12 -18.61
C MET A 677 16.37 30.24 -18.57
N GLU A 678 17.04 30.09 -19.70
CA GLU A 678 18.26 29.33 -19.86
C GLU A 678 19.43 30.27 -19.47
N GLU A 679 20.46 29.74 -18.79
CA GLU A 679 21.66 30.48 -18.35
C GLU A 679 21.51 31.47 -17.16
N LYS A 680 20.30 31.66 -16.61
CA LYS A 680 20.08 32.38 -15.33
C LYS A 680 19.81 31.41 -14.16
N LYS A 681 20.22 31.80 -12.96
CA LYS A 681 19.92 31.08 -11.69
C LYS A 681 18.53 31.46 -11.18
N HIS A 682 17.76 30.46 -10.77
CA HIS A 682 16.39 30.61 -10.26
C HIS A 682 16.24 29.91 -8.91
N THR A 683 15.21 30.28 -8.16
CA THR A 683 14.84 29.57 -6.93
C THR A 683 13.67 28.63 -7.19
N LEU A 684 13.79 27.38 -6.76
CA LEU A 684 12.74 26.36 -6.83
C LEU A 684 12.02 26.22 -5.49
N TYR A 685 10.75 26.61 -5.47
CA TYR A 685 9.83 26.48 -4.35
C TYR A 685 8.83 25.33 -4.59
N VAL A 686 8.48 24.58 -3.54
CA VAL A 686 7.46 23.52 -3.57
C VAL A 686 6.49 23.66 -2.39
N GLY A 687 5.19 23.46 -2.66
CA GLY A 687 4.10 23.48 -1.68
C GLY A 687 3.56 24.88 -1.33
N GLY A 688 4.33 25.94 -1.61
CA GLY A 688 3.94 27.31 -1.33
C GLY A 688 5.04 28.32 -1.70
N LEU A 689 4.89 29.56 -1.22
CA LEU A 689 5.82 30.66 -1.43
C LEU A 689 6.01 31.48 -0.14
N PRO A 690 7.16 32.17 0.03
CA PRO A 690 7.35 33.10 1.13
C PRO A 690 6.43 34.32 1.01
N GLU A 691 6.02 34.91 2.14
CA GLU A 691 5.04 36.01 2.20
C GLU A 691 5.48 37.27 1.43
N ASN A 692 6.78 37.50 1.30
CA ASN A 692 7.37 38.64 0.60
C ASN A 692 7.58 38.40 -0.91
N PHE A 693 7.12 37.28 -1.45
CA PHE A 693 7.26 36.97 -2.87
C PHE A 693 6.34 37.86 -3.74
N SER A 694 6.92 38.83 -4.43
CA SER A 694 6.20 39.74 -5.32
C SER A 694 6.15 39.17 -6.74
N SER A 695 4.98 38.70 -7.18
CA SER A 695 4.75 38.43 -8.61
C SER A 695 3.40 38.95 -9.07
N ILE A 696 3.37 39.52 -10.27
CA ILE A 696 2.22 40.22 -10.86
C ILE A 696 1.29 39.24 -11.61
N GLY A 697 1.65 37.95 -11.73
CA GLY A 697 0.92 36.97 -12.56
C GLY A 697 0.35 35.73 -11.85
N LEU A 698 0.59 35.53 -10.54
CA LEU A 698 0.03 34.40 -9.80
C LEU A 698 -1.50 34.50 -9.72
N LEU A 699 -2.18 33.43 -10.09
CA LEU A 699 -3.65 33.36 -10.11
C LEU A 699 -4.27 33.36 -8.71
N MET A 700 -3.48 33.10 -7.68
CA MET A 700 -3.88 33.10 -6.28
C MET A 700 -3.19 34.27 -5.55
N ARG A 701 -3.95 35.34 -5.23
CA ARG A 701 -3.54 36.43 -4.32
C ARG A 701 -4.65 36.68 -3.29
N GLY A 702 -4.32 36.65 -2.00
CA GLY A 702 -5.21 37.05 -0.90
C GLY A 702 -5.54 35.94 0.10
N LYS A 703 -5.97 36.34 1.31
CA LYS A 703 -6.15 35.62 2.60
C LYS A 703 -6.84 34.23 2.62
N HIS A 704 -7.13 33.63 1.47
CA HIS A 704 -7.70 32.30 1.31
C HIS A 704 -6.82 31.40 0.42
N VAL A 705 -5.50 31.57 0.48
CA VAL A 705 -4.59 30.55 -0.05
C VAL A 705 -4.53 29.41 0.97
N TYR A 706 -5.52 28.52 0.92
CA TYR A 706 -5.36 27.20 1.54
C TYR A 706 -4.38 26.42 0.66
N ASN A 707 -3.09 26.58 0.92
CA ASN A 707 -2.05 25.76 0.31
C ASN A 707 -2.19 24.32 0.83
N LEU A 708 -1.92 23.34 -0.05
CA LEU A 708 -2.32 21.91 0.00
C LEU A 708 -2.29 21.22 1.34
#